data_AF-A0A8T5T5N3-F1
#
_entry.id   AF-A0A8T5T5N3-F1
#
_cell.length_a   1.000
_cell.length_b   1.000
_cell.length_c   1.000
_cell.angle_alpha   90.00
_cell.angle_beta   90.00
_cell.angle_gamma   90.00
#
_symmetry.space_group_name_H-M   'P 1'
#
loop_
_entity.id
_entity.type
_entity.pdbx_description
1 polymer ?
#
loop_
_entity_poly.entity_id
_entity_poly.type
_entity_poly.pdbx_seq_one_letter_code
_entity_poly.pdbx_strand_id
1 'polypeptide(L)'
;MKKKIAFVTFICLFSLITINLLPSNTQAQGSFDVLLVGEEIPEYLLARISLDPSFIITTRDSIGTGSLSIFDSIMILDYAPSLAEISNLESFTGGVSIFIYENLASNATLLTTLGLASTTTNNVVQEVALPVPVGLIEEHSILNNIQWNSVPSITNYTDVQLAGTIILKTAVYNESETAIALASTIDSEGYFAFNFYPNMEFNSELIDWPFFNYMIYLTLMSSVNEVALSYANWDYSPVPHALETILIGVAVLVTAAITTGGFIYARKYSKKNPLKDKDLEEMSKEVKSEDKWEEVGMHRQLGGFLIQLFVGLLVILPNVVMSALVFPLLVLPSPQAAGFYDYTIKFFEALWLFFDLGTSVVLVKFFSEHRVKSPKQAIKYVQIFVWYQMLSGIAQLFLISFIGSMVFPHTFLAHMSWVIVTHAFFQWPAFFLVFMYLFQAMNRIDLQQILNLLLYAVFNITLQYLVIILFRYTLGKNPVFGDGLAGAIGYSVGFYVIQIASFLVGLLFFKRLGFSLVSIFRIDFTWVDLKEAFKFGAKWMVGKILPPLGWFMQLYLMSFYLPNYTQQQGYFSLAWNFASIVMLVALFAESFLPAISESYHAKKKALTRYYTISSLKWSAYFDWFLVAVLIPIGWRFISGGAGEQWIDAAPLIIWFLFFHSIGYFSWLGDWMFAGSDRPAWAAISWVIEQVIRISLLFVFIPLYGFFDATFGSPMVAIMFAYFPALIIKNIFMWWGIRRDDYFKFKWKDLLWQGFAAPLFAAVVIWGLFEGLFSLIWFNEIISSVVILLVGTLGGLYVFAFVASFFGAFDDNTLEELRQASLMAKGLQFMAKPLFIVSKWGAKISPLHNRFPISVFEEASAEAKQLTEEKAKLVI
;
A
#
# COMPACT_ATOMS: atom_id res chain seq x y z
N MET A 1 -13.43 -16.59 28.45
CA MET A 1 -13.46 -15.27 27.77
C MET A 1 -12.52 -14.27 28.44
N LYS A 2 -12.61 -14.03 29.76
CA LYS A 2 -11.73 -13.11 30.52
C LYS A 2 -10.20 -13.37 30.37
N LYS A 3 -9.73 -14.62 30.39
CA LYS A 3 -8.30 -14.97 30.20
C LYS A 3 -7.76 -14.75 28.77
N LYS A 4 -8.64 -14.68 27.76
CA LYS A 4 -8.26 -14.42 26.35
C LYS A 4 -8.21 -12.93 26.03
N ILE A 5 -9.07 -12.14 26.68
CA ILE A 5 -9.01 -10.68 26.65
C ILE A 5 -7.73 -10.21 27.34
N ALA A 6 -7.37 -10.77 28.50
CA ALA A 6 -6.12 -10.47 29.18
C ALA A 6 -4.86 -10.74 28.32
N PHE A 7 -4.87 -11.73 27.42
CA PHE A 7 -3.74 -12.04 26.54
C PHE A 7 -3.61 -11.04 25.37
N VAL A 8 -4.73 -10.61 24.79
CA VAL A 8 -4.75 -9.56 23.75
C VAL A 8 -4.42 -8.19 24.36
N THR A 9 -4.96 -7.90 25.55
CA THR A 9 -4.60 -6.71 26.33
C THR A 9 -3.15 -6.73 26.77
N PHE A 10 -2.58 -7.91 27.09
CA PHE A 10 -1.15 -8.07 27.40
C PHE A 10 -0.27 -7.80 26.17
N ILE A 11 -0.66 -8.23 24.96
CA ILE A 11 0.09 -7.91 23.72
C ILE A 11 0.00 -6.42 23.37
N CYS A 12 -1.18 -5.80 23.51
CA CYS A 12 -1.35 -4.35 23.32
C CYS A 12 -0.63 -3.53 24.41
N LEU A 13 -0.59 -4.02 25.66
CA LEU A 13 0.22 -3.44 26.74
C LEU A 13 1.71 -3.65 26.49
N PHE A 14 2.12 -4.77 25.91
CA PHE A 14 3.53 -5.03 25.60
C PHE A 14 4.03 -4.07 24.52
N SER A 15 3.22 -3.76 23.50
CA SER A 15 3.53 -2.70 22.53
C SER A 15 3.54 -1.28 23.15
N LEU A 16 2.77 -1.04 24.21
CA LEU A 16 2.80 0.23 24.96
C LEU A 16 3.99 0.33 25.93
N ILE A 17 4.47 -0.81 26.44
CA ILE A 17 5.62 -0.91 27.35
C ILE A 17 6.94 -0.80 26.58
N THR A 18 7.01 -1.23 25.31
CA THR A 18 8.20 -1.05 24.46
C THR A 18 8.42 0.39 24.00
N ILE A 19 7.43 1.28 24.16
CA ILE A 19 7.47 2.66 23.64
C ILE A 19 7.79 3.71 24.73
N ASN A 20 7.68 3.35 26.02
CA ASN A 20 7.97 4.24 27.15
C ASN A 20 9.31 3.96 27.83
N LEU A 21 10.24 3.30 27.15
CA LEU A 21 11.58 3.08 27.68
C LEU A 21 12.43 4.28 27.27
N LEU A 22 12.53 5.23 28.20
CA LEU A 22 13.58 6.24 28.17
C LEU A 22 14.92 5.53 27.94
N PRO A 23 15.77 6.01 27.00
CA PRO A 23 17.07 5.42 26.79
C PRO A 23 17.81 5.34 28.13
N SER A 24 18.37 4.18 28.43
CA SER A 24 19.28 4.04 29.56
C SER A 24 20.52 4.87 29.24
N ASN A 25 20.70 5.99 29.94
CA ASN A 25 21.89 6.84 29.87
C ASN A 25 23.16 6.00 30.03
N THR A 26 23.79 5.62 28.93
CA THR A 26 25.09 4.93 28.95
C THR A 26 25.96 5.32 27.77
N GLN A 27 26.49 6.55 27.77
CA GLN A 27 27.93 6.81 27.86
C GLN A 27 28.19 8.32 27.95
N ALA A 28 29.18 8.69 28.76
CA ALA A 28 29.66 10.05 28.91
C ALA A 28 30.46 10.45 27.64
N GLN A 29 29.78 11.05 26.65
CA GLN A 29 30.42 12.11 25.87
C GLN A 29 30.66 13.31 26.81
N GLY A 30 31.71 14.09 26.58
CA GLY A 30 31.95 15.31 27.36
C GLY A 30 30.69 16.19 27.36
N SER A 31 30.43 16.90 28.46
CA SER A 31 29.36 17.90 28.45
C SER A 31 29.82 19.09 27.61
N PHE A 32 29.01 19.48 26.64
CA PHE A 32 29.22 20.67 25.81
C PHE A 32 28.26 21.77 26.22
N ASP A 33 28.78 22.93 26.57
CA ASP A 33 27.99 24.09 26.94
C ASP A 33 27.53 24.81 25.65
N VAL A 34 26.22 24.80 25.38
CA VAL A 34 25.65 25.38 24.16
C VAL A 34 24.78 26.58 24.52
N LEU A 35 25.09 27.74 23.93
CA LEU A 35 24.26 28.94 24.03
C LEU A 35 23.25 28.96 22.87
N LEU A 36 21.97 28.92 23.19
CA LEU A 36 20.88 29.06 22.22
C LEU A 36 20.32 30.49 22.27
N VAL A 37 20.36 31.20 21.15
CA VAL A 37 19.97 32.62 21.06
C VAL A 37 18.82 32.81 20.07
N GLY A 38 17.75 33.48 20.50
CA GLY A 38 16.59 33.82 19.68
C GLY A 38 15.56 34.64 20.47
N GLU A 39 14.84 35.56 19.83
CA GLU A 39 13.86 36.44 20.52
C GLU A 39 12.67 35.65 21.09
N GLU A 40 12.19 34.63 20.37
CA GLU A 40 11.16 33.69 20.82
C GLU A 40 11.53 32.27 20.39
N ILE A 41 12.29 31.56 21.24
CA ILE A 41 12.69 30.17 20.97
C ILE A 41 11.48 29.25 21.17
N PRO A 42 10.99 28.55 20.13
CA PRO A 42 9.84 27.68 20.28
C PRO A 42 10.13 26.46 21.18
N GLU A 43 9.19 26.10 22.05
CA GLU A 43 9.33 24.98 23.00
C GLU A 43 9.65 23.64 22.30
N TYR A 44 9.05 23.39 21.13
CA TYR A 44 9.31 22.17 20.35
C TYR A 44 10.75 22.07 19.84
N LEU A 45 11.36 23.21 19.51
CA LEU A 45 12.73 23.27 18.99
C LEU A 45 13.72 23.14 20.15
N LEU A 46 13.44 23.83 21.27
CA LEU A 46 14.21 23.67 22.50
C LEU A 46 14.21 22.21 22.99
N ALA A 47 13.07 21.53 22.96
CA ALA A 47 12.96 20.11 23.35
C ALA A 47 13.79 19.17 22.46
N ARG A 48 13.98 19.52 21.18
CA ARG A 48 14.78 18.74 20.23
C ARG A 48 16.28 19.02 20.32
N ILE A 49 16.66 20.26 20.57
CA ILE A 49 18.06 20.64 20.82
C ILE A 49 18.52 20.08 22.16
N SER A 50 17.66 20.08 23.18
CA SER A 50 17.93 19.54 24.53
C SER A 50 17.72 18.03 24.64
N LEU A 51 17.57 17.32 23.52
CA LEU A 51 17.28 15.90 23.48
C LEU A 51 18.44 15.06 24.04
N ASP A 52 19.65 15.44 23.67
CA ASP A 52 20.89 14.81 24.11
C ASP A 52 21.44 15.54 25.35
N PRO A 53 21.53 14.87 26.52
CA PRO A 53 21.96 15.48 27.77
C PRO A 53 23.46 15.79 27.79
N SER A 54 24.22 15.38 26.78
CA SER A 54 25.60 15.87 26.59
C SER A 54 25.63 17.37 26.28
N PHE A 55 24.55 17.95 25.74
CA PHE A 55 24.46 19.40 25.53
C PHE A 55 23.81 20.09 26.73
N ILE A 56 24.57 20.95 27.40
CA ILE A 56 24.08 21.82 28.46
C ILE A 56 23.56 23.10 27.79
N ILE A 57 22.25 23.17 27.57
CA ILE A 57 21.62 24.28 26.85
C ILE A 57 21.37 25.46 27.79
N THR A 58 21.95 26.61 27.47
CA THR A 58 21.59 27.91 28.05
C THR A 58 20.84 28.73 27.02
N THR A 59 19.60 29.12 27.31
CA THR A 59 18.78 29.96 26.42
C THR A 59 18.92 31.44 26.78
N ARG A 60 19.07 32.30 25.77
CA ARG A 60 19.02 33.76 25.94
C ARG A 60 18.29 34.43 24.78
N ASP A 61 17.64 35.55 25.07
CA ASP A 61 17.00 36.38 24.03
C ASP A 61 18.01 37.22 23.24
N SER A 62 19.24 37.35 23.76
CA SER A 62 20.36 38.04 23.11
C SER A 62 21.71 37.41 23.47
N ILE A 63 22.74 37.70 22.68
CA ILE A 63 24.11 37.21 22.90
C ILE A 63 24.71 37.88 24.14
N GLY A 64 24.46 39.19 24.27
CA GLY A 64 25.00 40.03 25.32
C GLY A 64 26.48 40.36 25.14
N THR A 65 26.99 41.25 26.00
CA THR A 65 28.38 41.74 25.97
C THR A 65 29.29 41.03 26.99
N GLY A 66 28.78 39.98 27.65
CA GLY A 66 29.55 39.17 28.59
C GLY A 66 30.51 38.19 27.89
N SER A 67 31.43 37.59 28.65
CA SER A 67 32.35 36.58 28.10
C SER A 67 31.59 35.35 27.59
N LEU A 68 31.85 34.96 26.34
CA LEU A 68 31.31 33.75 25.71
C LEU A 68 32.20 32.51 25.93
N SER A 69 33.33 32.65 26.64
CA SER A 69 34.32 31.58 26.85
C SER A 69 33.84 30.35 27.63
N ILE A 70 32.65 30.43 28.23
CA ILE A 70 32.01 29.31 28.94
C ILE A 70 31.22 28.40 27.99
N PHE A 71 31.00 28.80 26.74
CA PHE A 71 30.25 28.03 25.75
C PHE A 71 31.20 27.42 24.74
N ASP A 72 30.94 26.17 24.36
CA ASP A 72 31.67 25.47 23.30
C ASP A 72 31.06 25.75 21.93
N SER A 73 29.74 25.97 21.87
CA SER A 73 29.02 26.30 20.64
C SER A 73 27.89 27.29 20.89
N ILE A 74 27.60 28.11 19.88
CA ILE A 74 26.47 29.06 19.87
C ILE A 74 25.55 28.70 18.71
N MET A 75 24.25 28.54 19.00
CA MET A 75 23.22 28.34 17.99
C MET A 75 22.30 29.56 17.96
N ILE A 76 22.22 30.20 16.80
CA ILE A 76 21.46 31.43 16.58
C ILE A 76 20.24 31.10 15.73
N LEU A 77 19.06 31.40 16.26
CA LEU A 77 17.75 31.17 15.64
C LEU A 77 17.17 32.51 15.20
N ASP A 78 17.41 32.88 13.94
CA ASP A 78 16.95 34.13 13.32
C ASP A 78 17.01 35.38 14.22
N TYR A 79 18.11 35.54 14.95
CA TYR A 79 18.36 36.71 15.79
C TYR A 79 19.36 37.64 15.12
N ALA A 80 19.01 38.92 14.96
CA ALA A 80 19.88 39.95 14.40
C ALA A 80 20.68 40.68 15.51
N PRO A 81 21.97 40.37 15.72
CA PRO A 81 22.71 40.93 16.86
C PRO A 81 23.13 42.38 16.60
N SER A 82 23.35 43.13 17.68
CA SER A 82 23.95 44.47 17.62
C SER A 82 25.43 44.40 17.21
N LEU A 83 25.99 45.52 16.70
CA LEU A 83 27.41 45.58 16.29
C LEU A 83 28.38 45.20 17.44
N ALA A 84 28.01 45.48 18.69
CA ALA A 84 28.81 45.11 19.86
C ALA A 84 28.82 43.59 20.11
N GLU A 85 27.69 42.92 19.85
CA GLU A 85 27.56 41.47 19.98
C GLU A 85 28.23 40.72 18.83
N ILE A 86 28.18 41.29 17.61
CA ILE A 86 28.93 40.77 16.46
C ILE A 86 30.43 40.77 16.76
N SER A 87 30.98 41.86 17.31
CA SER A 87 32.39 41.91 17.69
C SER A 87 32.75 40.91 18.81
N ASN A 88 31.81 40.62 19.72
CA ASN A 88 32.00 39.57 20.73
C ASN A 88 32.07 38.18 20.08
N LEU A 89 31.21 37.91 19.09
CA LEU A 89 31.21 36.66 18.30
C LEU A 89 32.46 36.50 17.44
N GLU A 90 33.02 37.56 16.84
CA GLU A 90 34.29 37.48 16.09
C GLU A 90 35.45 36.99 16.97
N SER A 91 35.39 37.28 18.28
CA SER A 91 36.39 36.84 19.26
C SER A 91 36.10 35.47 19.87
N PHE A 92 34.96 34.87 19.54
CA PHE A 92 34.57 33.55 20.00
C PHE A 92 35.38 32.49 19.26
N THR A 93 35.83 31.47 20.00
CA THR A 93 36.71 30.41 19.47
C THR A 93 36.00 29.06 19.36
N GLY A 94 34.73 29.00 19.78
CA GLY A 94 33.88 27.83 19.63
C GLY A 94 33.06 27.88 18.34
N GLY A 95 32.23 26.86 18.15
CA GLY A 95 31.43 26.68 16.94
C GLY A 95 30.20 27.60 16.87
N VAL A 96 29.79 28.02 15.67
CA VAL A 96 28.61 28.87 15.47
C VAL A 96 27.68 28.27 14.43
N SER A 97 26.41 28.09 14.77
CA SER A 97 25.39 27.56 13.85
C SER A 97 24.21 28.51 13.74
N ILE A 98 23.82 28.89 12.53
CA ILE A 98 22.85 29.96 12.29
C ILE A 98 21.72 29.46 11.39
N PHE A 99 20.48 29.56 11.86
CA PHE A 99 19.28 29.40 11.04
C PHE A 99 18.75 30.78 10.66
N ILE A 100 18.62 31.04 9.36
CA ILE A 100 18.32 32.35 8.79
C ILE A 100 16.84 32.39 8.38
N TYR A 101 16.14 33.46 8.76
CA TYR A 101 14.79 33.79 8.28
C TYR A 101 14.65 35.30 8.07
N GLU A 102 13.62 35.97 8.60
CA GLU A 102 13.29 37.37 8.31
C GLU A 102 14.29 38.36 8.93
N ASN A 103 14.65 38.17 10.20
CA ASN A 103 15.49 39.12 10.92
C ASN A 103 16.92 39.14 10.38
N LEU A 104 17.53 37.97 10.18
CA LEU A 104 18.88 37.88 9.63
C LEU A 104 18.94 38.11 8.11
N ALA A 105 17.86 37.87 7.36
CA ALA A 105 17.80 38.25 5.94
C ALA A 105 17.79 39.77 5.75
N SER A 106 17.01 40.46 6.59
CA SER A 106 16.89 41.92 6.55
C SER A 106 18.18 42.62 7.01
N ASN A 107 19.01 41.93 7.80
CA ASN A 107 20.31 42.43 8.26
C ASN A 107 21.36 41.30 8.33
N ALA A 108 21.99 40.99 7.20
CA ALA A 108 22.98 39.92 7.11
C ALA A 108 24.40 40.34 7.58
N THR A 109 24.54 41.45 8.32
CA THR A 109 25.84 41.96 8.79
C THR A 109 26.61 40.91 9.59
N LEU A 110 25.90 40.14 10.43
CA LEU A 110 26.49 39.01 11.16
C LEU A 110 27.11 37.97 10.20
N LEU A 111 26.35 37.59 9.17
CA LEU A 111 26.75 36.54 8.22
C LEU A 111 27.95 36.98 7.38
N THR A 112 27.98 38.24 6.92
CA THR A 112 29.12 38.76 6.15
C THR A 112 30.35 38.93 7.01
N THR A 113 30.19 39.33 8.29
CA THR A 113 31.30 39.43 9.24
C THR A 113 31.93 38.07 9.54
N LEU A 114 31.13 37.03 9.75
CA LEU A 114 31.61 35.66 9.97
C LEU A 114 32.06 34.96 8.66
N GLY A 115 32.06 35.65 7.52
CA GLY A 115 32.42 35.09 6.22
C GLY A 115 31.43 34.06 5.65
N LEU A 116 30.24 33.93 6.25
CA LEU A 116 29.19 32.98 5.87
C LEU A 116 28.30 33.48 4.72
N ALA A 117 28.35 34.77 4.39
CA ALA A 117 27.62 35.35 3.26
C ALA A 117 28.48 36.35 2.47
N SER A 118 28.22 36.46 1.16
CA SER A 118 28.89 37.42 0.27
C SER A 118 28.13 38.75 0.09
N THR A 119 26.85 38.81 0.49
CA THR A 119 25.99 39.99 0.36
C THR A 119 25.27 40.34 1.67
N THR A 120 24.95 41.61 1.87
CA THR A 120 24.41 42.15 3.14
C THR A 120 22.88 42.22 3.22
N THR A 121 22.16 41.95 2.14
CA THR A 121 20.70 42.11 2.06
C THR A 121 20.08 41.12 1.08
N ASN A 122 19.13 40.32 1.55
CA ASN A 122 18.32 39.43 0.70
C ASN A 122 16.89 39.32 1.25
N ASN A 123 16.00 38.64 0.52
CA ASN A 123 14.59 38.48 0.89
C ASN A 123 14.27 37.02 1.27
N VAL A 124 13.22 36.86 2.07
CA VAL A 124 12.55 35.57 2.23
C VAL A 124 11.82 35.26 0.92
N VAL A 125 12.09 34.07 0.37
CA VAL A 125 11.47 33.57 -0.85
C VAL A 125 10.30 32.68 -0.45
N GLN A 126 9.07 33.10 -0.76
CA GLN A 126 7.85 32.33 -0.49
C GLN A 126 7.61 31.25 -1.56
N GLU A 127 8.59 30.38 -1.74
CA GLU A 127 8.56 29.28 -2.70
C GLU A 127 8.98 27.97 -2.02
N VAL A 128 8.79 26.86 -2.75
CA VAL A 128 9.17 25.52 -2.32
C VAL A 128 10.48 25.13 -2.99
N ALA A 129 11.54 24.94 -2.20
CA ALA A 129 12.83 24.45 -2.65
C ALA A 129 13.01 22.98 -2.32
N LEU A 130 13.55 22.21 -3.26
CA LEU A 130 14.04 20.86 -2.98
C LEU A 130 15.53 20.90 -2.61
N PRO A 131 15.96 20.45 -1.42
CA PRO A 131 17.37 20.37 -1.08
C PRO A 131 18.08 19.22 -1.81
N VAL A 132 19.22 19.52 -2.43
CA VAL A 132 20.08 18.56 -3.12
C VAL A 132 21.51 18.72 -2.63
N PRO A 133 22.22 17.64 -2.26
CA PRO A 133 23.62 17.70 -1.87
C PRO A 133 24.49 18.12 -3.07
N VAL A 134 25.53 18.90 -2.81
CA VAL A 134 26.50 19.29 -3.84
C VAL A 134 27.50 18.15 -4.04
N GLY A 135 27.35 17.41 -5.15
CA GLY A 135 27.96 16.08 -5.42
C GLY A 135 29.48 16.01 -5.63
N LEU A 136 30.29 16.80 -4.93
CA LEU A 136 31.76 16.76 -5.02
C LEU A 136 32.49 16.80 -3.66
N ILE A 137 31.79 16.83 -2.53
CA ILE A 137 32.43 16.89 -1.20
C ILE A 137 32.37 15.49 -0.57
N GLU A 138 33.31 14.61 -0.95
CA GLU A 138 33.37 13.21 -0.44
C GLU A 138 33.74 13.11 1.06
N GLU A 139 34.03 14.21 1.76
CA GLU A 139 34.64 14.15 3.11
C GLU A 139 33.86 14.87 4.23
N HIS A 140 32.71 15.51 3.96
CA HIS A 140 31.99 16.24 5.02
C HIS A 140 31.11 15.31 5.89
N SER A 141 31.28 15.37 7.21
CA SER A 141 30.60 14.52 8.22
C SER A 141 29.06 14.53 8.08
N ILE A 142 28.48 15.71 7.86
CA ILE A 142 27.03 15.92 7.67
C ILE A 142 26.50 15.23 6.40
N LEU A 143 27.28 15.19 5.32
CA LEU A 143 26.84 14.63 4.04
C LEU A 143 26.84 13.10 4.05
N ASN A 144 27.82 12.49 4.72
CA ASN A 144 28.00 11.04 4.74
C ASN A 144 27.06 10.29 5.69
N ASN A 145 26.54 10.97 6.71
CA ASN A 145 25.72 10.35 7.76
C ASN A 145 24.21 10.50 7.57
N ILE A 146 23.77 11.28 6.57
CA ILE A 146 22.36 11.58 6.29
C ILE A 146 22.01 11.14 4.88
N GLN A 147 20.86 10.47 4.73
CA GLN A 147 20.33 10.12 3.41
C GLN A 147 19.59 11.32 2.81
N TRP A 148 20.35 12.22 2.15
CA TRP A 148 19.82 13.48 1.63
C TRP A 148 18.73 13.34 0.56
N ASN A 149 18.68 12.24 -0.19
CA ASN A 149 17.56 11.99 -1.11
C ASN A 149 16.21 11.78 -0.39
N SER A 150 16.20 11.65 0.94
CA SER A 150 14.98 11.57 1.77
C SER A 150 14.55 12.90 2.38
N VAL A 151 15.32 13.98 2.22
CA VAL A 151 15.02 15.29 2.80
C VAL A 151 13.72 15.85 2.21
N PRO A 152 12.82 16.43 3.03
CA PRO A 152 11.60 17.04 2.51
C PRO A 152 11.90 18.35 1.78
N SER A 153 10.94 18.79 0.97
CA SER A 153 10.98 20.13 0.39
C SER A 153 10.89 21.18 1.50
N ILE A 154 11.61 22.29 1.31
CA ILE A 154 11.65 23.42 2.24
C ILE A 154 10.78 24.52 1.66
N THR A 155 9.82 25.02 2.43
CA THR A 155 8.98 26.16 2.08
C THR A 155 9.50 27.41 2.79
N ASN A 156 9.39 28.58 2.17
CA ASN A 156 9.77 29.88 2.76
C ASN A 156 11.25 29.90 3.21
N TYR A 157 12.15 29.62 2.27
CA TYR A 157 13.60 29.70 2.50
C TYR A 157 14.12 31.12 2.25
N THR A 158 15.33 31.42 2.69
CA THR A 158 15.96 32.72 2.50
C THR A 158 16.98 32.66 1.36
N ASP A 159 16.96 33.66 0.47
CA ASP A 159 17.93 33.75 -0.63
C ASP A 159 19.20 34.52 -0.23
N VAL A 160 19.88 34.10 0.85
CA VAL A 160 21.21 34.66 1.14
C VAL A 160 22.25 34.00 0.27
N GLN A 161 23.09 34.79 -0.42
CA GLN A 161 24.26 34.25 -1.09
C GLN A 161 25.29 33.76 -0.05
N LEU A 162 25.14 32.50 0.35
CA LEU A 162 26.04 31.86 1.28
C LEU A 162 27.44 31.76 0.67
N ALA A 163 28.43 31.97 1.52
CA ALA A 163 29.85 31.79 1.23
C ALA A 163 30.38 30.54 1.97
N GLY A 164 31.66 30.21 1.73
CA GLY A 164 32.28 28.99 2.23
C GLY A 164 31.97 27.75 1.38
N THR A 165 32.06 26.58 1.98
CA THR A 165 31.78 25.30 1.34
C THR A 165 30.27 25.08 1.33
N ILE A 166 29.65 25.13 0.14
CA ILE A 166 28.20 24.86 -0.01
C ILE A 166 27.95 23.36 0.09
N ILE A 167 27.16 22.95 1.08
CA ILE A 167 26.83 21.54 1.32
C ILE A 167 25.47 21.16 0.73
N LEU A 168 24.51 22.09 0.70
CA LEU A 168 23.18 21.88 0.11
C LEU A 168 22.80 23.03 -0.81
N LYS A 169 22.10 22.71 -1.90
CA LYS A 169 21.53 23.69 -2.84
C LYS A 169 20.09 23.35 -3.22
N THR A 170 19.37 24.30 -3.80
CA THR A 170 18.06 24.04 -4.41
C THR A 170 18.22 23.20 -5.68
N ALA A 171 17.28 22.28 -5.92
CA ALA A 171 17.15 21.61 -7.20
C ALA A 171 16.72 22.61 -8.26
N VAL A 172 17.30 22.49 -9.45
CA VAL A 172 16.96 23.31 -10.60
C VAL A 172 16.31 22.39 -11.63
N TYR A 173 15.06 22.66 -11.99
CA TYR A 173 14.31 21.86 -12.96
C TYR A 173 14.50 22.37 -14.40
N ASN A 174 14.79 23.67 -14.57
CA ASN A 174 15.05 24.31 -15.86
C ASN A 174 16.47 24.89 -15.93
N GLU A 175 17.18 24.73 -17.04
CA GLU A 175 18.55 25.27 -17.24
C GLU A 175 18.66 26.79 -17.08
N SER A 176 17.52 27.52 -17.07
CA SER A 176 17.44 28.97 -16.87
C SER A 176 17.41 29.42 -15.41
N GLU A 177 17.17 28.52 -14.45
CA GLU A 177 17.10 28.84 -13.02
C GLU A 177 18.46 28.63 -12.33
N THR A 178 18.82 29.52 -11.42
CA THR A 178 20.06 29.41 -10.63
C THR A 178 19.79 28.67 -9.34
N ALA A 179 20.59 27.64 -9.05
CA ALA A 179 20.53 26.93 -7.78
C ALA A 179 20.97 27.86 -6.63
N ILE A 180 20.14 27.97 -5.59
CA ILE A 180 20.42 28.77 -4.40
C ILE A 180 21.06 27.85 -3.35
N ALA A 181 22.07 28.34 -2.63
CA ALA A 181 22.66 27.60 -1.52
C ALA A 181 21.69 27.54 -0.33
N LEU A 182 21.38 26.34 0.16
CA LEU A 182 20.50 26.14 1.31
C LEU A 182 21.26 25.94 2.61
N ALA A 183 22.49 25.42 2.53
CA ALA A 183 23.36 25.32 3.67
C ALA A 183 24.83 25.44 3.25
N SER A 184 25.62 26.12 4.07
CA SER A 184 27.07 26.25 3.90
C SER A 184 27.81 26.09 5.22
N THR A 185 29.10 25.84 5.09
CA THR A 185 30.00 25.71 6.23
C THR A 185 31.38 26.32 5.96
N ILE A 186 32.05 26.71 7.04
CA ILE A 186 33.47 27.08 7.06
C ILE A 186 34.15 26.11 8.02
N ASP A 187 34.58 24.96 7.49
CA ASP A 187 35.09 23.82 8.28
C ASP A 187 36.22 24.21 9.25
N SER A 188 37.10 25.13 8.85
CA SER A 188 38.23 25.58 9.69
C SER A 188 37.80 26.33 10.95
N GLU A 189 36.58 26.89 10.97
CA GLU A 189 36.07 27.73 12.06
C GLU A 189 34.85 27.11 12.74
N GLY A 190 34.35 25.96 12.26
CA GLY A 190 33.18 25.29 12.85
C GLY A 190 31.88 26.08 12.66
N TYR A 191 31.79 26.88 11.59
CA TYR A 191 30.63 27.72 11.32
C TYR A 191 29.66 27.09 10.33
N PHE A 192 28.36 27.17 10.62
CA PHE A 192 27.28 26.66 9.78
C PHE A 192 26.21 27.72 9.57
N ALA A 193 25.75 27.86 8.32
CA ALA A 193 24.63 28.72 7.96
C ALA A 193 23.57 27.91 7.20
N PHE A 194 22.31 28.05 7.62
CA PHE A 194 21.15 27.43 6.99
C PHE A 194 20.20 28.51 6.50
N ASN A 195 19.94 28.53 5.20
CA ASN A 195 19.03 29.46 4.53
C ASN A 195 17.55 29.04 4.69
N PHE A 196 17.22 28.40 5.79
CA PHE A 196 15.86 27.98 6.09
C PHE A 196 15.66 27.96 7.60
N TYR A 197 14.41 28.10 8.01
CA TYR A 197 14.04 28.12 9.41
C TYR A 197 13.05 27.01 9.75
N PRO A 198 13.34 26.21 10.79
CA PRO A 198 12.46 25.12 11.21
C PRO A 198 11.23 25.71 11.90
N ASN A 199 10.16 25.94 11.14
CA ASN A 199 8.88 26.47 11.61
C ASN A 199 7.75 25.45 11.39
N MET A 200 6.86 25.29 12.37
CA MET A 200 5.70 24.38 12.27
C MET A 200 4.65 24.80 11.24
N GLU A 201 4.57 26.08 10.85
CA GLU A 201 3.57 26.58 9.91
C GLU A 201 3.93 26.29 8.45
N PHE A 202 5.22 26.31 8.09
CA PHE A 202 5.68 26.17 6.70
C PHE A 202 6.78 25.11 6.47
N ASN A 203 7.47 24.65 7.51
CA ASN A 203 8.54 23.64 7.45
C ASN A 203 8.34 22.50 8.47
N SER A 204 7.09 22.14 8.78
CA SER A 204 6.76 21.05 9.71
C SER A 204 7.29 19.69 9.24
N GLU A 205 7.29 19.42 7.93
CA GLU A 205 7.84 18.19 7.37
C GLU A 205 9.35 18.05 7.63
N LEU A 206 10.09 19.16 7.57
CA LEU A 206 11.51 19.17 7.90
C LEU A 206 11.73 18.82 9.38
N ILE A 207 10.88 19.31 10.28
CA ILE A 207 10.95 19.03 11.71
C ILE A 207 10.58 17.56 12.01
N ASP A 208 9.62 17.00 11.29
CA ASP A 208 9.19 15.61 11.42
C ASP A 208 10.08 14.60 10.68
N TRP A 209 11.03 15.08 9.88
CA TRP A 209 11.98 14.23 9.19
C TRP A 209 12.83 13.44 10.21
N PRO A 210 12.97 12.10 10.10
CA PRO A 210 13.68 11.30 11.10
C PRO A 210 15.17 11.62 11.28
N PHE A 211 15.77 12.34 10.33
CA PHE A 211 17.16 12.82 10.44
C PHE A 211 17.26 14.23 11.03
N PHE A 212 16.16 14.96 11.25
CA PHE A 212 16.22 16.36 11.70
C PHE A 212 16.97 16.55 13.02
N ASN A 213 16.61 15.79 14.06
CA ASN A 213 17.30 15.87 15.36
C ASN A 213 18.77 15.47 15.22
N TYR A 214 19.06 14.50 14.35
CA TYR A 214 20.42 14.05 14.10
C TYR A 214 21.23 15.07 13.28
N MET A 215 20.60 15.83 12.38
CA MET A 215 21.22 16.95 11.69
C MET A 215 21.64 18.02 12.69
N ILE A 216 20.78 18.36 13.66
CA ILE A 216 21.13 19.27 14.77
C ILE A 216 22.33 18.74 15.56
N TYR A 217 22.31 17.46 15.95
CA TYR A 217 23.41 16.82 16.64
C TYR A 217 24.72 16.86 15.83
N LEU A 218 24.68 16.48 14.55
CA LEU A 218 25.85 16.51 13.67
C LEU A 218 26.40 17.92 13.53
N THR A 219 25.54 18.92 13.38
CA THR A 219 25.94 20.32 13.28
C THR A 219 26.64 20.78 14.55
N LEU A 220 26.08 20.50 15.73
CA LEU A 220 26.70 20.88 17.02
C LEU A 220 28.01 20.14 17.29
N MET A 221 28.11 18.86 16.96
CA MET A 221 29.36 18.10 17.13
C MET A 221 30.43 18.57 16.13
N SER A 222 30.03 18.82 14.88
CA SER A 222 30.96 19.30 13.84
C SER A 222 31.41 20.73 14.10
N SER A 223 30.58 21.58 14.73
CA SER A 223 30.95 22.97 15.04
C SER A 223 32.08 23.06 16.08
N VAL A 224 32.21 22.05 16.94
CA VAL A 224 33.30 21.93 17.92
C VAL A 224 34.43 20.98 17.46
N ASN A 225 34.42 20.57 16.20
CA ASN A 225 35.38 19.62 15.60
C ASN A 225 35.46 18.25 16.30
N GLU A 226 34.37 17.81 16.92
CA GLU A 226 34.26 16.50 17.56
C GLU A 226 33.67 15.45 16.62
N VAL A 227 34.05 14.19 16.83
CA VAL A 227 33.55 13.08 16.01
C VAL A 227 32.16 12.68 16.50
N ALA A 228 31.16 12.99 15.68
CA ALA A 228 29.78 12.59 15.94
C ALA A 228 29.60 11.07 15.86
N LEU A 229 28.74 10.52 16.73
CA LEU A 229 28.29 9.14 16.63
C LEU A 229 27.49 8.93 15.34
N SER A 230 27.62 7.76 14.72
CA SER A 230 26.76 7.39 13.58
C SER A 230 25.29 7.32 13.99
N TYR A 231 24.38 7.54 13.06
CA TYR A 231 22.93 7.53 13.30
C TYR A 231 22.45 6.30 14.08
N ALA A 232 22.96 5.11 13.76
CA ALA A 232 22.60 3.88 14.46
C ALA A 232 22.97 3.83 15.95
N ASN A 233 24.05 4.53 16.31
CA ASN A 233 24.67 4.48 17.63
C ASN A 233 24.32 5.68 18.50
N TRP A 234 23.68 6.71 17.94
CA TRP A 234 23.19 7.84 18.71
C TRP A 234 21.90 7.43 19.44
N ASP A 235 21.91 7.45 20.78
CA ASP A 235 20.83 6.94 21.64
C ASP A 235 19.47 7.59 21.35
N TYR A 236 19.47 8.80 20.79
CA TYR A 236 18.27 9.58 20.48
C TYR A 236 17.81 9.49 19.02
N SER A 237 18.48 8.67 18.22
CA SER A 237 17.97 8.29 16.90
C SER A 237 16.73 7.40 17.04
N PRO A 238 15.71 7.57 16.16
CA PRO A 238 14.53 6.71 16.14
C PRO A 238 14.83 5.36 15.48
N VAL A 239 15.72 4.58 16.09
CA VAL A 239 16.07 3.22 15.69
C VAL A 239 15.97 2.28 16.90
N PRO A 240 15.80 0.96 16.70
CA PRO A 240 15.89 0.01 17.79
C PRO A 240 17.32 -0.05 18.34
N HIS A 241 17.48 0.19 19.64
CA HIS A 241 18.77 0.07 20.34
C HIS A 241 18.90 -1.30 21.03
N ALA A 242 19.93 -1.46 21.85
CA ALA A 242 20.29 -2.76 22.44
C ALA A 242 19.15 -3.37 23.28
N LEU A 243 18.50 -2.55 24.11
CA LEU A 243 17.43 -3.02 24.99
C LEU A 243 16.20 -3.45 24.17
N GLU A 244 15.81 -2.65 23.20
CA GLU A 244 14.67 -2.91 22.31
C GLU A 244 14.92 -4.14 21.47
N THR A 245 16.14 -4.30 20.95
CA THR A 245 16.57 -5.51 20.23
C THR A 245 16.47 -6.76 21.10
N ILE A 246 16.87 -6.68 22.39
CA ILE A 246 16.70 -7.79 23.33
C ILE A 246 15.21 -8.09 23.56
N LEU A 247 14.37 -7.07 23.76
CA LEU A 247 12.93 -7.24 23.94
C LEU A 247 12.26 -7.86 22.73
N ILE A 248 12.63 -7.45 21.51
CA ILE A 248 12.18 -8.06 20.26
C ILE A 248 12.62 -9.53 20.21
N GLY A 249 13.87 -9.83 20.55
CA GLY A 249 14.37 -11.20 20.64
C GLY A 249 13.59 -12.09 21.61
N VAL A 250 13.26 -11.56 22.80
CA VAL A 250 12.41 -12.25 23.78
C VAL A 250 11.01 -12.48 23.22
N ALA A 251 10.42 -11.49 22.54
CA ALA A 251 9.11 -11.63 21.90
C ALA A 251 9.10 -12.74 20.82
N VAL A 252 10.17 -12.82 20.01
CA VAL A 252 10.34 -13.91 19.03
C VAL A 252 10.44 -15.27 19.71
N LEU A 253 11.21 -15.39 20.79
CA LEU A 253 11.33 -16.65 21.55
C LEU A 253 9.99 -17.08 22.18
N VAL A 254 9.23 -16.13 22.73
CA VAL A 254 7.92 -16.39 23.32
C VAL A 254 6.90 -16.84 22.26
N THR A 255 6.82 -16.14 21.14
CA THR A 255 5.91 -16.49 20.03
C THR A 255 6.28 -17.84 19.40
N ALA A 256 7.58 -18.14 19.29
CA ALA A 256 8.07 -19.45 18.88
C ALA A 256 7.63 -20.56 19.85
N ALA A 257 7.85 -20.38 21.15
CA ALA A 257 7.46 -21.35 22.18
C ALA A 257 5.94 -21.61 22.18
N ILE A 258 5.12 -20.55 22.07
CA ILE A 258 3.66 -20.65 21.99
C ILE A 258 3.23 -21.45 20.78
N THR A 259 3.80 -21.16 19.61
CA THR A 259 3.42 -21.83 18.36
C THR A 259 3.85 -23.29 18.33
N THR A 260 5.10 -23.57 18.71
CA THR A 260 5.60 -24.96 18.80
C THR A 260 4.82 -25.76 19.83
N GLY A 261 4.54 -25.18 21.00
CA GLY A 261 3.69 -25.81 22.02
C GLY A 261 2.27 -26.09 21.51
N GLY A 262 1.67 -25.13 20.82
CA GLY A 262 0.38 -25.26 20.16
C GLY A 262 0.35 -26.37 19.11
N PHE A 263 1.38 -26.44 18.26
CA PHE A 263 1.53 -27.45 17.21
C PHE A 263 1.64 -28.85 17.82
N ILE A 264 2.48 -29.03 18.84
CA ILE A 264 2.64 -30.31 19.55
C ILE A 264 1.32 -30.74 20.19
N TYR A 265 0.61 -29.82 20.84
CA TYR A 265 -0.69 -30.09 21.46
C TYR A 265 -1.73 -30.50 20.42
N ALA A 266 -1.88 -29.74 19.34
CA ALA A 266 -2.85 -30.02 18.28
C ALA A 266 -2.56 -31.35 17.58
N ARG A 267 -1.28 -31.67 17.34
CA ARG A 267 -0.88 -32.96 16.75
C ARG A 267 -1.19 -34.14 17.68
N LYS A 268 -0.95 -33.99 18.99
CA LYS A 268 -1.31 -35.01 19.99
C LYS A 268 -2.84 -35.18 20.07
N TYR A 269 -3.59 -34.08 20.07
CA TYR A 269 -5.06 -34.10 20.08
C TYR A 269 -5.63 -34.80 18.85
N SER A 270 -5.13 -34.48 17.65
CA SER A 270 -5.55 -35.11 16.39
C SER A 270 -5.32 -36.61 16.38
N LYS A 271 -4.15 -37.07 16.87
CA LYS A 271 -3.85 -38.50 16.99
C LYS A 271 -4.78 -39.22 17.97
N LYS A 272 -5.14 -38.58 19.08
CA LYS A 272 -6.03 -39.16 20.11
C LYS A 272 -7.50 -39.21 19.66
N ASN A 273 -7.94 -38.24 18.87
CA ASN A 273 -9.33 -38.09 18.45
C ASN A 273 -9.42 -38.08 16.91
N PRO A 274 -9.25 -39.19 16.19
CA PRO A 274 -9.32 -39.19 14.72
C PRO A 274 -10.68 -38.69 14.22
N LEU A 275 -10.71 -37.98 13.09
CA LEU A 275 -11.93 -37.51 12.43
C LEU A 275 -12.87 -38.69 12.11
N LYS A 276 -14.05 -38.73 12.73
CA LYS A 276 -15.07 -39.78 12.49
C LYS A 276 -16.04 -39.35 11.39
N ASP A 277 -16.58 -40.33 10.67
CA ASP A 277 -17.61 -40.10 9.63
C ASP A 277 -18.94 -39.55 10.17
N LYS A 278 -19.28 -39.80 11.46
CA LYS A 278 -20.49 -39.27 12.10
C LYS A 278 -20.43 -37.77 12.43
N ASP A 279 -19.27 -37.28 12.88
CA ASP A 279 -19.03 -35.86 13.16
C ASP A 279 -19.17 -35.02 11.88
N LEU A 280 -18.91 -35.68 10.77
CA LEU A 280 -18.97 -35.24 9.39
C LEU A 280 -20.42 -35.27 8.84
N GLU A 281 -21.20 -36.31 9.15
CA GLU A 281 -22.62 -36.45 8.73
C GLU A 281 -23.61 -35.52 9.46
N GLU A 282 -23.45 -35.23 10.76
CA GLU A 282 -24.35 -34.31 11.49
C GLU A 282 -24.29 -32.87 10.94
N MET A 283 -23.12 -32.45 10.45
CA MET A 283 -22.89 -31.13 9.86
C MET A 283 -23.51 -30.98 8.45
N SER A 284 -23.71 -32.11 7.75
CA SER A 284 -24.33 -32.16 6.42
C SER A 284 -25.86 -32.12 6.42
N LYS A 285 -26.50 -32.42 7.57
CA LYS A 285 -27.95 -32.62 7.66
C LYS A 285 -28.77 -31.34 7.75
N GLU A 286 -28.18 -30.21 8.17
CA GLU A 286 -28.90 -28.94 8.38
C GLU A 286 -28.76 -27.91 7.25
N VAL A 287 -27.84 -28.07 6.29
CA VAL A 287 -27.77 -27.24 5.05
C VAL A 287 -28.80 -27.67 4.00
N LYS A 288 -29.96 -28.17 4.45
CA LYS A 288 -31.04 -28.69 3.59
C LYS A 288 -31.92 -27.60 2.96
N SER A 289 -31.59 -26.31 3.09
CA SER A 289 -32.31 -25.29 2.33
C SER A 289 -31.87 -25.32 0.86
N GLU A 290 -32.82 -25.13 -0.05
CA GLU A 290 -32.63 -24.87 -1.48
C GLU A 290 -31.75 -23.62 -1.70
N ASP A 291 -30.44 -23.74 -1.46
CA ASP A 291 -29.51 -22.64 -1.58
C ASP A 291 -28.92 -22.61 -2.99
N LYS A 292 -29.24 -21.57 -3.76
CA LYS A 292 -28.77 -21.39 -5.15
C LYS A 292 -27.24 -21.36 -5.26
N TRP A 293 -26.53 -21.08 -4.17
CA TRP A 293 -25.07 -21.17 -4.08
C TRP A 293 -24.54 -22.62 -4.23
N GLU A 294 -25.38 -23.63 -4.01
CA GLU A 294 -25.01 -25.05 -4.17
C GLU A 294 -25.24 -25.58 -5.60
N GLU A 295 -25.91 -24.83 -6.49
CA GLU A 295 -26.13 -25.20 -7.90
C GLU A 295 -24.98 -24.72 -8.80
N VAL A 296 -24.27 -25.62 -9.48
CA VAL A 296 -23.08 -25.26 -10.29
C VAL A 296 -23.52 -24.45 -11.50
N GLY A 297 -22.84 -23.33 -11.76
CA GLY A 297 -23.13 -22.45 -12.89
C GLY A 297 -22.51 -21.07 -12.71
N MET A 298 -22.59 -20.25 -13.76
CA MET A 298 -22.01 -18.90 -13.84
C MET A 298 -22.73 -17.88 -12.94
N HIS A 299 -23.98 -18.16 -12.57
CA HIS A 299 -24.78 -17.33 -11.66
C HIS A 299 -24.14 -17.16 -10.28
N ARG A 300 -23.33 -18.13 -9.82
CA ARG A 300 -22.59 -18.02 -8.54
C ARG A 300 -21.54 -16.90 -8.61
N GLN A 301 -20.65 -16.94 -9.59
CA GLN A 301 -19.56 -15.97 -9.76
C GLN A 301 -20.14 -14.59 -10.05
N LEU A 302 -21.12 -14.51 -10.96
CA LEU A 302 -21.78 -13.25 -11.29
C LEU A 302 -22.56 -12.68 -10.09
N GLY A 303 -23.33 -13.51 -9.38
CA GLY A 303 -24.09 -13.08 -8.20
C GLY A 303 -23.19 -12.59 -7.06
N GLY A 304 -22.08 -13.31 -6.81
CA GLY A 304 -21.07 -12.90 -5.84
C GLY A 304 -20.38 -11.60 -6.23
N PHE A 305 -20.09 -11.43 -7.52
CA PHE A 305 -19.53 -10.20 -8.04
C PHE A 305 -20.51 -9.03 -7.99
N LEU A 306 -21.80 -9.20 -8.27
CA LEU A 306 -22.77 -8.11 -8.15
C LEU A 306 -22.85 -7.57 -6.72
N ILE A 307 -22.78 -8.45 -5.71
CA ILE A 307 -22.66 -8.02 -4.31
C ILE A 307 -21.41 -7.15 -4.16
N GLN A 308 -20.27 -7.63 -4.63
CA GLN A 308 -18.98 -6.93 -4.53
C GLN A 308 -18.97 -5.60 -5.30
N LEU A 309 -19.55 -5.54 -6.49
CA LEU A 309 -19.66 -4.35 -7.32
C LEU A 309 -20.45 -3.27 -6.61
N PHE A 310 -21.70 -3.55 -6.22
CA PHE A 310 -22.54 -2.53 -5.60
C PHE A 310 -22.00 -2.07 -4.25
N VAL A 311 -21.50 -3.01 -3.45
CA VAL A 311 -20.83 -2.68 -2.19
C VAL A 311 -19.59 -1.84 -2.44
N GLY A 312 -18.74 -2.26 -3.37
CA GLY A 312 -17.51 -1.56 -3.71
C GLY A 312 -17.82 -0.15 -4.18
N LEU A 313 -18.79 0.04 -5.08
CA LEU A 313 -19.23 1.37 -5.53
C LEU A 313 -19.77 2.24 -4.38
N LEU A 314 -20.52 1.67 -3.43
CA LEU A 314 -21.00 2.39 -2.24
C LEU A 314 -19.86 2.77 -1.29
N VAL A 315 -18.84 1.92 -1.17
CA VAL A 315 -17.67 2.10 -0.31
C VAL A 315 -16.65 3.05 -0.91
N ILE A 316 -16.51 3.07 -2.24
CA ILE A 316 -15.52 3.90 -2.92
C ILE A 316 -15.69 5.35 -2.51
N LEU A 317 -16.92 5.86 -2.37
CA LEU A 317 -17.17 7.23 -1.93
C LEU A 317 -16.59 7.56 -0.55
N PRO A 318 -17.00 6.90 0.55
CA PRO A 318 -16.41 7.17 1.86
C PRO A 318 -14.92 6.83 1.86
N ASN A 319 -14.46 5.80 1.14
CA ASN A 319 -13.04 5.48 1.10
C ASN A 319 -12.22 6.58 0.42
N VAL A 320 -12.66 7.09 -0.72
CA VAL A 320 -12.00 8.17 -1.47
C VAL A 320 -12.06 9.49 -0.69
N VAL A 321 -13.19 9.83 -0.07
CA VAL A 321 -13.27 10.98 0.84
C VAL A 321 -12.31 10.81 2.01
N MET A 322 -12.26 9.61 2.60
CA MET A 322 -11.38 9.34 3.72
C MET A 322 -9.91 9.30 3.32
N SER A 323 -9.55 8.82 2.13
CA SER A 323 -8.16 8.67 1.68
C SER A 323 -7.61 9.92 1.00
N ALA A 324 -8.44 10.70 0.30
CA ALA A 324 -8.02 11.89 -0.44
C ALA A 324 -8.26 13.20 0.32
N LEU A 325 -9.12 13.20 1.34
CA LEU A 325 -9.43 14.42 2.12
C LEU A 325 -9.06 14.22 3.59
N VAL A 326 -9.72 13.29 4.28
CA VAL A 326 -9.56 13.15 5.73
C VAL A 326 -8.17 12.64 6.09
N PHE A 327 -7.63 11.70 5.32
CA PHE A 327 -6.32 11.12 5.58
C PHE A 327 -5.20 12.16 5.45
N PRO A 328 -5.03 12.86 4.30
CA PRO A 328 -3.98 13.87 4.15
C PRO A 328 -4.25 15.17 4.90
N LEU A 329 -5.48 15.49 5.32
CA LEU A 329 -5.73 16.75 6.05
C LEU A 329 -5.76 16.56 7.58
N LEU A 330 -6.23 15.41 8.06
CA LEU A 330 -6.53 15.21 9.49
C LEU A 330 -5.78 14.03 10.12
N VAL A 331 -5.55 12.94 9.37
CA VAL A 331 -5.02 11.68 9.95
C VAL A 331 -3.51 11.55 9.83
N LEU A 332 -2.91 11.95 8.71
CA LEU A 332 -1.48 11.98 8.50
C LEU A 332 -1.14 13.08 7.47
N PRO A 333 -1.03 14.34 7.90
CA PRO A 333 -0.80 15.48 7.00
C PRO A 333 0.63 15.60 6.45
N SER A 334 1.44 14.55 6.61
CA SER A 334 2.79 14.45 6.04
C SER A 334 2.78 13.48 4.84
N PRO A 335 2.85 13.96 3.59
CA PRO A 335 3.06 13.14 2.41
C PRO A 335 4.31 12.27 2.51
N GLN A 336 5.36 12.76 3.17
CA GLN A 336 6.61 12.04 3.40
C GLN A 336 6.42 10.83 4.32
N ALA A 337 5.71 10.97 5.44
CA ALA A 337 5.40 9.86 6.34
C ALA A 337 4.56 8.77 5.64
N ALA A 338 3.61 9.18 4.78
CA ALA A 338 2.87 8.26 3.93
C ALA A 338 3.78 7.54 2.92
N GLY A 339 4.74 8.26 2.32
CA GLY A 339 5.74 7.72 1.39
C GLY A 339 6.68 6.69 2.04
N PHE A 340 7.17 6.93 3.26
CA PHE A 340 8.00 5.97 4.01
C PHE A 340 7.25 4.66 4.28
N TYR A 341 5.97 4.77 4.63
CA TYR A 341 5.14 3.61 4.86
C TYR A 341 4.86 2.84 3.56
N ASP A 342 4.51 3.52 2.46
CA ASP A 342 4.31 2.88 1.15
C ASP A 342 5.58 2.15 0.71
N TYR A 343 6.75 2.80 0.83
CA TYR A 343 8.04 2.17 0.56
C TYR A 343 8.24 0.88 1.39
N THR A 344 7.95 0.95 2.69
CA THR A 344 8.10 -0.20 3.61
C THR A 344 7.17 -1.35 3.21
N ILE A 345 5.90 -1.09 2.91
CA ILE A 345 4.97 -2.15 2.45
C ILE A 345 5.49 -2.78 1.15
N LYS A 346 5.82 -1.94 0.16
CA LYS A 346 6.22 -2.41 -1.17
C LYS A 346 7.51 -3.22 -1.14
N PHE A 347 8.46 -2.80 -0.30
CA PHE A 347 9.69 -3.54 -0.04
C PHE A 347 9.39 -4.95 0.48
N PHE A 348 8.50 -5.07 1.48
CA PHE A 348 8.21 -6.35 2.08
C PHE A 348 7.17 -7.20 1.36
N GLU A 349 6.39 -6.65 0.43
CA GLU A 349 5.38 -7.40 -0.31
C GLU A 349 5.99 -8.65 -1.00
N ALA A 350 7.17 -8.50 -1.62
CA ALA A 350 7.91 -9.61 -2.20
C ALA A 350 8.30 -10.66 -1.15
N LEU A 351 8.82 -10.21 0.00
CA LEU A 351 9.24 -11.06 1.09
C LEU A 351 8.07 -11.84 1.71
N TRP A 352 6.94 -11.18 1.92
CA TRP A 352 5.73 -11.78 2.46
C TRP A 352 5.19 -12.86 1.52
N LEU A 353 5.19 -12.61 0.21
CA LEU A 353 4.80 -13.62 -0.78
C LEU A 353 5.77 -14.81 -0.83
N PHE A 354 7.07 -14.57 -0.63
CA PHE A 354 8.06 -15.63 -0.52
C PHE A 354 7.74 -16.56 0.65
N PHE A 355 7.50 -16.00 1.84
CA PHE A 355 7.19 -16.80 3.03
C PHE A 355 5.76 -17.38 3.03
N ASP A 356 4.81 -16.78 2.33
CA ASP A 356 3.45 -17.34 2.15
C ASP A 356 3.48 -18.68 1.39
N LEU A 357 4.49 -18.89 0.53
CA LEU A 357 4.59 -20.03 -0.40
C LEU A 357 3.30 -20.29 -1.21
N GLY A 358 2.49 -19.26 -1.45
CA GLY A 358 1.21 -19.39 -2.15
C GLY A 358 0.18 -20.25 -1.41
N THR A 359 0.33 -20.46 -0.09
CA THR A 359 -0.54 -21.36 0.67
C THR A 359 -2.00 -20.90 0.72
N SER A 360 -2.25 -19.59 0.61
CA SER A 360 -3.59 -19.02 0.40
C SER A 360 -4.27 -19.57 -0.86
N VAL A 361 -3.54 -19.59 -1.99
CA VAL A 361 -4.03 -20.11 -3.28
C VAL A 361 -4.16 -21.63 -3.25
N VAL A 362 -3.20 -22.33 -2.63
CA VAL A 362 -3.25 -23.79 -2.40
C VAL A 362 -4.51 -24.17 -1.62
N LEU A 363 -4.84 -23.45 -0.55
CA LEU A 363 -6.05 -23.67 0.23
C LEU A 363 -7.27 -23.62 -0.69
N VAL A 364 -7.45 -22.52 -1.42
CA VAL A 364 -8.65 -22.32 -2.28
C VAL A 364 -8.74 -23.38 -3.37
N LYS A 365 -7.62 -23.64 -4.05
CA LYS A 365 -7.54 -24.59 -5.17
C LYS A 365 -7.83 -26.02 -4.73
N PHE A 366 -7.07 -26.57 -3.79
CA PHE A 366 -7.20 -27.98 -3.43
C PHE A 366 -8.43 -28.26 -2.57
N PHE A 367 -8.89 -27.29 -1.79
CA PHE A 367 -10.17 -27.41 -1.11
C PHE A 367 -11.32 -27.49 -2.11
N SER A 368 -11.36 -26.60 -3.12
CA SER A 368 -12.41 -26.61 -4.15
C SER A 368 -12.36 -27.84 -5.06
N GLU A 369 -11.17 -28.39 -5.31
CA GLU A 369 -10.99 -29.64 -6.04
C GLU A 369 -11.53 -30.85 -5.24
N HIS A 370 -11.07 -31.01 -3.99
CA HIS A 370 -11.36 -32.22 -3.22
C HIS A 370 -12.73 -32.20 -2.55
N ARG A 371 -13.36 -31.04 -2.32
CA ARG A 371 -14.67 -30.98 -1.66
C ARG A 371 -15.77 -31.79 -2.38
N VAL A 372 -15.66 -31.96 -3.70
CA VAL A 372 -16.67 -32.65 -4.52
C VAL A 372 -16.69 -34.15 -4.23
N LYS A 373 -15.52 -34.76 -4.01
CA LYS A 373 -15.37 -36.23 -3.89
C LYS A 373 -14.83 -36.69 -2.54
N SER A 374 -14.10 -35.85 -1.82
CA SER A 374 -13.37 -36.21 -0.60
C SER A 374 -13.22 -35.00 0.35
N PRO A 375 -14.29 -34.59 1.07
CA PRO A 375 -14.24 -33.44 1.98
C PRO A 375 -13.20 -33.57 3.11
N LYS A 376 -12.94 -34.79 3.60
CA LYS A 376 -11.86 -35.09 4.56
C LYS A 376 -10.48 -34.69 4.05
N GLN A 377 -10.26 -34.76 2.74
CA GLN A 377 -9.01 -34.34 2.12
C GLN A 377 -8.97 -32.82 1.97
N ALA A 378 -10.09 -32.19 1.62
CA ALA A 378 -10.20 -30.74 1.47
C ALA A 378 -9.81 -29.98 2.76
N ILE A 379 -10.30 -30.41 3.93
CA ILE A 379 -10.04 -29.70 5.20
C ILE A 379 -8.56 -29.70 5.60
N LYS A 380 -7.78 -30.69 5.17
CA LYS A 380 -6.34 -30.76 5.45
C LYS A 380 -5.56 -29.58 4.86
N TYR A 381 -5.99 -29.05 3.72
CA TYR A 381 -5.34 -27.89 3.10
C TYR A 381 -5.60 -26.59 3.87
N VAL A 382 -6.74 -26.50 4.56
CA VAL A 382 -7.02 -25.41 5.52
C VAL A 382 -6.11 -25.52 6.73
N GLN A 383 -5.94 -26.73 7.27
CA GLN A 383 -5.03 -26.99 8.40
C GLN A 383 -3.57 -26.69 8.02
N ILE A 384 -3.15 -27.07 6.80
CA ILE A 384 -1.81 -26.73 6.27
C ILE A 384 -1.62 -25.22 6.26
N PHE A 385 -2.57 -24.45 5.70
CA PHE A 385 -2.50 -22.99 5.70
C PHE A 385 -2.32 -22.42 7.11
N VAL A 386 -3.20 -22.79 8.06
CA VAL A 386 -3.14 -22.23 9.42
C VAL A 386 -1.79 -22.50 10.09
N TRP A 387 -1.34 -23.76 10.12
CA TRP A 387 -0.11 -24.11 10.82
C TRP A 387 1.14 -23.65 10.09
N TYR A 388 1.13 -23.63 8.76
CA TYR A 388 2.23 -23.09 7.97
C TYR A 388 2.38 -21.58 8.20
N GLN A 389 1.30 -20.80 8.14
CA GLN A 389 1.31 -19.35 8.38
C GLN A 389 1.82 -19.00 9.78
N MET A 390 1.45 -19.77 10.80
CA MET A 390 2.01 -19.57 12.14
C MET A 390 3.53 -19.81 12.19
N LEU A 391 4.01 -20.86 11.51
CA LEU A 391 5.43 -21.22 11.51
C LEU A 391 6.27 -20.27 10.66
N SER A 392 5.80 -19.92 9.45
CA SER A 392 6.46 -18.95 8.58
C SER A 392 6.43 -17.55 9.22
N GLY A 393 5.38 -17.20 9.97
CA GLY A 393 5.30 -15.97 10.74
C GLY A 393 6.39 -15.83 11.81
N ILE A 394 6.76 -16.92 12.50
CA ILE A 394 7.90 -16.90 13.44
C ILE A 394 9.21 -16.64 12.70
N ALA A 395 9.41 -17.28 11.55
CA ALA A 395 10.61 -17.08 10.75
C ALA A 395 10.71 -15.63 10.25
N GLN A 396 9.59 -15.05 9.82
CA GLN A 396 9.49 -13.66 9.40
C GLN A 396 9.77 -12.70 10.56
N LEU A 397 9.17 -12.92 11.74
CA LEU A 397 9.47 -12.16 12.96
C LEU A 397 10.96 -12.23 13.33
N PHE A 398 11.55 -13.42 13.27
CA PHE A 398 12.97 -13.60 13.58
C PHE A 398 13.87 -12.86 12.58
N LEU A 399 13.62 -13.02 11.27
CA LEU A 399 14.47 -12.44 10.22
C LEU A 399 14.29 -10.93 10.09
N ILE A 400 13.07 -10.43 10.23
CA ILE A 400 12.75 -9.03 9.91
C ILE A 400 12.62 -8.17 11.15
N SER A 401 12.01 -8.65 12.22
CA SER A 401 11.96 -7.87 13.46
C SER A 401 13.29 -7.99 14.21
N PHE A 402 13.77 -9.21 14.51
CA PHE A 402 14.96 -9.38 15.36
C PHE A 402 16.29 -9.15 14.64
N ILE A 403 16.56 -9.84 13.52
CA ILE A 403 17.79 -9.56 12.76
C ILE A 403 17.70 -8.16 12.13
N GLY A 404 16.52 -7.77 11.65
CA GLY A 404 16.32 -6.43 11.10
C GLY A 404 16.58 -5.31 12.10
N SER A 405 16.23 -5.48 13.38
CA SER A 405 16.55 -4.47 14.41
C SER A 405 18.06 -4.30 14.64
N MET A 406 18.88 -5.28 14.26
CA MET A 406 20.33 -5.20 14.32
C MET A 406 20.95 -4.66 13.03
N VAL A 407 20.33 -4.94 11.88
CA VAL A 407 20.94 -4.63 10.56
C VAL A 407 20.46 -3.30 10.02
N PHE A 408 19.14 -3.05 9.98
CA PHE A 408 18.58 -1.86 9.34
C PHE A 408 19.10 -0.52 9.88
N PRO A 409 19.36 -0.36 11.20
CA PRO A 409 19.93 0.87 11.74
C PRO A 409 21.27 1.27 11.10
N HIS A 410 22.04 0.32 10.59
CA HIS A 410 23.34 0.55 9.96
C HIS A 410 23.28 0.59 8.42
N THR A 411 22.10 0.81 7.84
CA THR A 411 21.89 0.87 6.38
C THR A 411 21.26 2.19 5.96
N PHE A 412 21.13 2.43 4.65
CA PHE A 412 20.40 3.58 4.13
C PHE A 412 18.91 3.62 4.55
N LEU A 413 18.37 2.50 5.07
CA LEU A 413 17.01 2.36 5.59
C LEU A 413 16.91 2.66 7.10
N ALA A 414 17.96 3.18 7.74
CA ALA A 414 18.00 3.36 9.18
C ALA A 414 16.80 4.15 9.72
N HIS A 415 16.44 5.24 9.07
CA HIS A 415 15.28 6.08 9.40
C HIS A 415 13.92 5.37 9.34
N MET A 416 13.83 4.22 8.67
CA MET A 416 12.61 3.39 8.57
C MET A 416 12.62 2.19 9.52
N SER A 417 13.68 1.99 10.32
CA SER A 417 13.90 0.74 11.08
C SER A 417 12.70 0.38 11.98
N TRP A 418 12.10 1.34 12.69
CA TRP A 418 10.91 1.07 13.50
C TRP A 418 9.67 0.72 12.70
N VAL A 419 9.46 1.38 11.55
CA VAL A 419 8.33 1.05 10.65
C VAL A 419 8.49 -0.38 10.14
N ILE A 420 9.70 -0.74 9.73
CA ILE A 420 10.05 -2.08 9.27
C ILE A 420 9.80 -3.13 10.35
N VAL A 421 10.36 -2.91 11.55
CA VAL A 421 10.27 -3.86 12.66
C VAL A 421 8.83 -4.05 13.11
N THR A 422 8.07 -2.96 13.24
CA THR A 422 6.65 -2.99 13.65
C THR A 422 5.75 -3.61 12.59
N HIS A 423 6.02 -3.34 11.31
CA HIS A 423 5.32 -3.96 10.20
C HIS A 423 5.50 -5.49 10.21
N ALA A 424 6.67 -6.04 10.53
CA ALA A 424 6.84 -7.49 10.59
C ALA A 424 5.98 -8.20 11.67
N PHE A 425 5.49 -7.49 12.71
CA PHE A 425 4.67 -8.11 13.75
C PHE A 425 3.31 -8.63 13.29
N PHE A 426 2.72 -8.09 12.22
CA PHE A 426 1.43 -8.62 11.75
C PHE A 426 1.56 -10.01 11.12
N GLN A 427 2.78 -10.43 10.76
CA GLN A 427 3.05 -11.72 10.15
C GLN A 427 2.91 -12.89 11.12
N TRP A 428 2.70 -12.65 12.41
CA TRP A 428 2.35 -13.70 13.35
C TRP A 428 1.01 -13.40 14.05
N PRO A 429 0.06 -14.35 14.07
CA PRO A 429 0.13 -15.72 13.54
C PRO A 429 -0.23 -15.87 12.04
N ALA A 430 -0.37 -14.78 11.27
CA ALA A 430 -0.70 -14.67 9.83
C ALA A 430 -1.93 -15.44 9.29
N PHE A 431 -2.59 -16.31 10.07
CA PHE A 431 -3.75 -17.07 9.61
C PHE A 431 -5.08 -16.28 9.66
N PHE A 432 -5.08 -14.99 10.04
CA PHE A 432 -6.32 -14.26 10.32
C PHE A 432 -7.31 -14.20 9.15
N LEU A 433 -6.81 -14.31 7.92
CA LEU A 433 -7.65 -14.35 6.71
C LEU A 433 -8.17 -15.75 6.36
N VAL A 434 -7.95 -16.78 7.19
CA VAL A 434 -8.34 -18.18 6.92
C VAL A 434 -9.82 -18.33 6.54
N PHE A 435 -10.73 -17.62 7.22
CA PHE A 435 -12.17 -17.73 6.94
C PHE A 435 -12.55 -17.11 5.60
N MET A 436 -11.87 -16.04 5.20
CA MET A 436 -12.08 -15.39 3.91
C MET A 436 -11.73 -16.35 2.77
N TYR A 437 -10.55 -16.97 2.84
CA TYR A 437 -10.12 -17.99 1.88
C TYR A 437 -10.96 -19.26 1.95
N LEU A 438 -11.40 -19.67 3.14
CA LEU A 438 -12.27 -20.84 3.29
C LEU A 438 -13.65 -20.61 2.64
N PHE A 439 -14.28 -19.45 2.86
CA PHE A 439 -15.57 -19.13 2.22
C PHE A 439 -15.44 -19.03 0.71
N GLN A 440 -14.33 -18.47 0.21
CA GLN A 440 -13.98 -18.49 -1.21
C GLN A 440 -13.90 -19.92 -1.75
N ALA A 441 -13.14 -20.79 -1.08
CA ALA A 441 -12.97 -22.18 -1.46
C ALA A 441 -14.28 -22.98 -1.42
N MET A 442 -15.18 -22.60 -0.51
CA MET A 442 -16.53 -23.13 -0.39
C MET A 442 -17.50 -22.60 -1.44
N ASN A 443 -17.10 -21.70 -2.34
CA ASN A 443 -17.99 -20.98 -3.25
C ASN A 443 -19.11 -20.20 -2.50
N ARG A 444 -18.89 -19.88 -1.22
CA ARG A 444 -19.73 -18.99 -0.40
C ARG A 444 -19.23 -17.56 -0.54
N ILE A 445 -19.31 -17.09 -1.78
CA ILE A 445 -18.79 -15.78 -2.19
C ILE A 445 -19.54 -14.68 -1.43
N ASP A 446 -20.81 -14.87 -1.09
CA ASP A 446 -21.57 -13.97 -0.22
C ASP A 446 -20.85 -13.64 1.10
N LEU A 447 -20.41 -14.66 1.84
CA LEU A 447 -19.74 -14.47 3.13
C LEU A 447 -18.30 -13.98 2.97
N GLN A 448 -17.58 -14.47 1.97
CA GLN A 448 -16.26 -13.95 1.62
C GLN A 448 -16.33 -12.44 1.36
N GLN A 449 -17.32 -11.99 0.60
CA GLN A 449 -17.45 -10.58 0.24
C GLN A 449 -17.85 -9.70 1.42
N ILE A 450 -18.70 -10.20 2.34
CA ILE A 450 -18.98 -9.47 3.58
C ILE A 450 -17.70 -9.29 4.41
N LEU A 451 -16.83 -10.30 4.50
CA LEU A 451 -15.56 -10.17 5.20
C LEU A 451 -14.59 -9.22 4.48
N ASN A 452 -14.49 -9.29 3.15
CA ASN A 452 -13.72 -8.35 2.35
C ASN A 452 -14.17 -6.91 2.61
N LEU A 453 -15.49 -6.67 2.55
CA LEU A 453 -16.10 -5.37 2.82
C LEU A 453 -15.75 -4.87 4.22
N LEU A 454 -15.95 -5.71 5.24
CA LEU A 454 -15.68 -5.32 6.61
C LEU A 454 -14.19 -5.00 6.81
N LEU A 455 -13.29 -5.79 6.25
CA LEU A 455 -11.85 -5.57 6.38
C LEU A 455 -11.39 -4.30 5.64
N TYR A 456 -11.63 -4.23 4.34
CA TYR A 456 -11.03 -3.21 3.46
C TYR A 456 -11.79 -1.90 3.41
N ALA A 457 -13.05 -1.87 3.84
CA ALA A 457 -13.83 -0.63 3.92
C ALA A 457 -14.06 -0.21 5.36
N VAL A 458 -14.83 -1.00 6.10
CA VAL A 458 -15.39 -0.56 7.37
C VAL A 458 -14.30 -0.46 8.43
N PHE A 459 -13.55 -1.54 8.65
CA PHE A 459 -12.50 -1.60 9.66
C PHE A 459 -11.28 -0.77 9.27
N ASN A 460 -10.93 -0.71 7.98
CA ASN A 460 -9.89 0.19 7.50
C ASN A 460 -10.22 1.67 7.80
N ILE A 461 -11.40 2.15 7.42
CA ILE A 461 -11.81 3.54 7.65
C ILE A 461 -12.02 3.85 9.14
N THR A 462 -12.56 2.90 9.91
CA THR A 462 -12.91 3.16 11.32
C THR A 462 -11.79 2.78 12.28
N LEU A 463 -11.46 1.49 12.38
CA LEU A 463 -10.54 0.96 13.38
C LEU A 463 -9.08 1.33 13.07
N GLN A 464 -8.63 1.18 11.82
CA GLN A 464 -7.24 1.46 11.50
C GLN A 464 -6.92 2.95 11.65
N TYR A 465 -7.77 3.86 11.15
CA TYR A 465 -7.55 5.30 11.31
C TYR A 465 -7.63 5.74 12.76
N LEU A 466 -8.52 5.15 13.57
CA LEU A 466 -8.55 5.38 15.01
C LEU A 466 -7.22 5.00 15.68
N VAL A 467 -6.60 3.88 15.29
CA VAL A 467 -5.28 3.49 15.81
C VAL A 467 -4.19 4.47 15.39
N ILE A 468 -4.21 4.97 14.14
CA ILE A 468 -3.24 5.98 13.68
C ILE A 468 -3.32 7.24 14.54
N ILE A 469 -4.53 7.77 14.75
CA ILE A 469 -4.75 8.97 15.59
C ILE A 469 -4.28 8.72 17.02
N LEU A 470 -4.55 7.53 17.58
CA LEU A 470 -4.10 7.17 18.93
C LEU A 470 -2.57 7.19 19.05
N PHE A 471 -1.85 6.64 18.07
CA PHE A 471 -0.39 6.62 18.07
C PHE A 471 0.21 8.02 17.89
N ARG A 472 -0.35 8.84 17.00
CA ARG A 472 0.04 10.26 16.87
C ARG A 472 -0.11 11.02 18.19
N TYR A 473 -1.26 10.86 18.86
CA TYR A 473 -1.51 11.54 20.13
C TYR A 473 -0.61 11.08 21.30
N THR A 474 -0.17 9.82 21.27
CA THR A 474 0.63 9.21 22.35
C THR A 474 2.12 9.24 22.07
N LEU A 475 2.56 8.63 20.96
CA LEU A 475 3.97 8.54 20.56
C LEU A 475 4.44 9.79 19.81
N GLY A 476 3.57 10.48 19.07
CA GLY A 476 3.95 11.66 18.28
C GLY A 476 4.41 12.86 19.11
N LYS A 477 4.08 12.89 20.40
CA LYS A 477 4.58 13.89 21.35
C LYS A 477 6.02 13.66 21.79
N ASN A 478 6.59 12.48 21.54
CA ASN A 478 7.98 12.21 21.87
C ASN A 478 8.88 12.83 20.77
N PRO A 479 9.79 13.76 21.11
CA PRO A 479 10.65 14.41 20.12
C PRO A 479 11.55 13.46 19.32
N VAL A 480 11.87 12.28 19.86
CA VAL A 480 12.65 11.23 19.14
C VAL A 480 11.89 10.70 17.94
N PHE A 481 10.59 10.42 18.11
CA PHE A 481 9.78 9.80 17.06
C PHE A 481 9.09 10.85 16.18
N GLY A 482 8.56 11.92 16.77
CA GLY A 482 7.76 12.91 16.04
C GLY A 482 6.41 12.37 15.55
N ASP A 483 5.57 13.26 15.03
CA ASP A 483 4.18 12.93 14.67
C ASP A 483 4.12 12.02 13.43
N GLY A 484 4.97 12.28 12.43
CA GLY A 484 5.05 11.49 11.21
C GLY A 484 5.39 10.01 11.43
N LEU A 485 6.47 9.71 12.15
CA LEU A 485 6.88 8.32 12.41
C LEU A 485 5.88 7.59 13.32
N ALA A 486 5.33 8.28 14.33
CA ALA A 486 4.29 7.74 15.18
C ALA A 486 3.05 7.33 14.36
N GLY A 487 2.64 8.18 13.41
CA GLY A 487 1.57 7.86 12.46
C GLY A 487 1.86 6.62 11.61
N ALA A 488 3.09 6.49 11.08
CA ALA A 488 3.51 5.32 10.31
C ALA A 488 3.50 4.01 11.12
N ILE A 489 3.96 4.04 12.38
CA ILE A 489 3.87 2.90 13.30
C ILE A 489 2.40 2.58 13.60
N GLY A 490 1.59 3.60 13.89
CA GLY A 490 0.16 3.47 14.12
C GLY A 490 -0.59 2.82 12.94
N TYR A 491 -0.16 3.11 11.71
CA TYR A 491 -0.70 2.49 10.51
C TYR A 491 -0.45 0.98 10.50
N SER A 492 0.79 0.54 10.76
CA SER A 492 1.16 -0.88 10.82
C SER A 492 0.39 -1.64 11.90
N VAL A 493 0.27 -1.05 13.10
CA VAL A 493 -0.51 -1.64 14.20
C VAL A 493 -2.00 -1.67 13.87
N GLY A 494 -2.53 -0.60 13.28
CA GLY A 494 -3.92 -0.53 12.85
C GLY A 494 -4.27 -1.62 11.83
N PHE A 495 -3.37 -1.91 10.89
CA PHE A 495 -3.55 -2.99 9.92
C PHE A 495 -3.66 -4.37 10.60
N TYR A 496 -2.89 -4.62 11.67
CA TYR A 496 -3.01 -5.84 12.45
C TYR A 496 -4.36 -5.96 13.17
N VAL A 497 -4.82 -4.86 13.77
CA VAL A 497 -6.10 -4.80 14.50
C VAL A 497 -7.29 -5.13 13.58
N ILE A 498 -7.30 -4.61 12.35
CA ILE A 498 -8.40 -4.88 11.41
C ILE A 498 -8.43 -6.33 10.96
N GLN A 499 -7.27 -6.99 10.80
CA GLN A 499 -7.21 -8.42 10.48
C GLN A 499 -7.75 -9.29 11.62
N ILE A 500 -7.42 -8.97 12.87
CA ILE A 500 -7.99 -9.65 14.04
C ILE A 500 -9.51 -9.48 14.08
N ALA A 501 -10.00 -8.26 13.86
CA ALA A 501 -11.44 -7.99 13.83
C ALA A 501 -12.13 -8.80 12.72
N SER A 502 -11.56 -8.84 11.51
CA SER A 502 -12.07 -9.65 10.40
C SER A 502 -12.07 -11.15 10.72
N PHE A 503 -11.00 -11.67 11.34
CA PHE A 503 -10.94 -13.06 11.80
C PHE A 503 -12.06 -13.38 12.80
N LEU A 504 -12.33 -12.49 13.77
CA LEU A 504 -13.38 -12.68 14.76
C LEU A 504 -14.78 -12.69 14.13
N VAL A 505 -15.04 -11.83 13.14
CA VAL A 505 -16.32 -11.85 12.40
C VAL A 505 -16.44 -13.10 11.54
N GLY A 506 -15.38 -13.49 10.83
CA GLY A 506 -15.34 -14.73 10.06
C GLY A 506 -15.61 -15.95 10.91
N LEU A 507 -15.05 -15.97 12.13
CA LEU A 507 -15.34 -17.00 13.12
C LEU A 507 -16.82 -17.05 13.51
N LEU A 508 -17.47 -15.89 13.70
CA LEU A 508 -18.89 -15.84 14.03
C LEU A 508 -19.74 -16.42 12.89
N PHE A 509 -19.43 -16.08 11.64
CA PHE A 509 -20.11 -16.65 10.47
C PHE A 509 -19.87 -18.15 10.35
N PHE A 510 -18.63 -18.60 10.54
CA PHE A 510 -18.28 -20.01 10.49
C PHE A 510 -19.07 -20.84 11.52
N LYS A 511 -19.19 -20.32 12.75
CA LYS A 511 -20.02 -20.96 13.79
C LYS A 511 -21.52 -20.91 13.49
N ARG A 512 -22.02 -19.82 12.91
CA ARG A 512 -23.44 -19.70 12.51
C ARG A 512 -23.83 -20.68 11.41
N LEU A 513 -22.89 -21.09 10.56
CA LEU A 513 -23.09 -22.17 9.59
C LEU A 513 -23.07 -23.57 10.22
N GLY A 514 -22.88 -23.68 11.54
CA GLY A 514 -22.81 -24.96 12.26
C GLY A 514 -21.42 -25.60 12.27
N PHE A 515 -20.40 -24.94 11.73
CA PHE A 515 -19.07 -25.53 11.65
C PHE A 515 -18.28 -25.47 12.97
N SER A 516 -17.55 -26.55 13.26
CA SER A 516 -16.71 -26.64 14.45
C SER A 516 -15.35 -26.03 14.20
N LEU A 517 -14.93 -25.09 15.06
CA LEU A 517 -13.57 -24.54 15.03
C LEU A 517 -12.45 -25.59 15.10
N VAL A 518 -12.76 -26.71 15.73
CA VAL A 518 -11.79 -27.78 15.93
C VAL A 518 -11.35 -28.38 14.60
N SER A 519 -12.18 -28.37 13.55
CA SER A 519 -11.81 -28.93 12.24
C SER A 519 -10.66 -28.16 11.56
N ILE A 520 -10.56 -26.86 11.82
CA ILE A 520 -9.55 -25.96 11.23
C ILE A 520 -8.21 -26.03 11.97
N PHE A 521 -8.21 -26.08 13.30
CA PHE A 521 -6.98 -26.00 14.11
C PHE A 521 -6.34 -27.36 14.42
N ARG A 522 -6.91 -28.45 13.91
CA ARG A 522 -6.33 -29.79 14.00
C ARG A 522 -5.15 -29.96 13.04
N ILE A 523 -4.40 -31.05 13.23
CA ILE A 523 -3.28 -31.44 12.37
C ILE A 523 -3.49 -32.89 11.92
N ASP A 524 -4.33 -33.07 10.92
CA ASP A 524 -4.66 -34.37 10.31
C ASP A 524 -3.95 -34.58 8.96
N PHE A 525 -3.25 -33.56 8.45
CA PHE A 525 -2.45 -33.67 7.24
C PHE A 525 -1.19 -34.54 7.43
N THR A 526 -0.74 -35.08 6.29
CA THR A 526 0.44 -35.94 6.15
C THR A 526 1.53 -35.22 5.36
N TRP A 527 2.71 -35.84 5.30
CA TRP A 527 3.82 -35.34 4.49
C TRP A 527 3.51 -35.34 2.98
N VAL A 528 2.61 -36.23 2.52
CA VAL A 528 2.16 -36.27 1.13
C VAL A 528 1.37 -35.01 0.81
N ASP A 529 0.38 -34.69 1.65
CA ASP A 529 -0.46 -33.50 1.52
C ASP A 529 0.40 -32.21 1.54
N LEU A 530 1.40 -32.16 2.42
CA LEU A 530 2.31 -31.02 2.53
C LEU A 530 3.21 -30.87 1.29
N LYS A 531 3.74 -31.97 0.76
CA LYS A 531 4.56 -31.97 -0.47
C LYS A 531 3.76 -31.50 -1.68
N GLU A 532 2.51 -31.94 -1.80
CA GLU A 532 1.60 -31.52 -2.86
C GLU A 532 1.32 -30.01 -2.77
N ALA A 533 0.94 -29.53 -1.58
CA ALA A 533 0.73 -28.13 -1.28
C ALA A 533 1.96 -27.28 -1.65
N PHE A 534 3.15 -27.63 -1.17
CA PHE A 534 4.36 -26.84 -1.42
C PHE A 534 4.88 -26.94 -2.85
N LYS A 535 4.72 -28.09 -3.53
CA LYS A 535 5.13 -28.20 -4.94
C LYS A 535 4.30 -27.29 -5.84
N PHE A 536 3.00 -27.17 -5.58
CA PHE A 536 2.14 -26.23 -6.28
C PHE A 536 2.45 -24.78 -5.84
N GLY A 537 2.44 -24.55 -4.54
CA GLY A 537 2.61 -23.23 -3.93
C GLY A 537 3.94 -22.56 -4.26
N ALA A 538 5.06 -23.30 -4.22
CA ALA A 538 6.37 -22.77 -4.56
C ALA A 538 6.45 -22.34 -6.04
N LYS A 539 5.85 -23.10 -6.96
CA LYS A 539 5.80 -22.71 -8.39
C LYS A 539 4.99 -21.44 -8.60
N TRP A 540 3.88 -21.31 -7.88
CA TRP A 540 3.05 -20.11 -7.90
C TRP A 540 3.77 -18.89 -7.30
N MET A 541 4.43 -19.09 -6.14
CA MET A 541 5.19 -18.07 -5.44
C MET A 541 6.32 -17.48 -6.30
N VAL A 542 7.09 -18.34 -7.00
CA VAL A 542 8.17 -17.88 -7.89
C VAL A 542 7.67 -16.92 -8.97
N GLY A 543 6.45 -17.10 -9.44
CA GLY A 543 5.81 -16.17 -10.36
C GLY A 543 5.31 -14.90 -9.67
N LYS A 544 4.51 -15.08 -8.62
CA LYS A 544 3.80 -14.00 -7.91
C LYS A 544 4.73 -13.02 -7.20
N ILE A 545 5.96 -13.41 -6.86
CA ILE A 545 6.97 -12.53 -6.25
C ILE A 545 7.58 -11.53 -7.26
N LEU A 546 7.53 -11.82 -8.55
CA LEU A 546 8.23 -11.01 -9.56
C LEU A 546 7.62 -9.61 -9.73
N PRO A 547 6.29 -9.41 -9.77
CA PRO A 547 5.73 -8.06 -9.90
C PRO A 547 6.12 -7.13 -8.72
N PRO A 548 6.08 -7.56 -7.45
CA PRO A 548 6.62 -6.75 -6.35
C PRO A 548 8.12 -6.49 -6.45
N LEU A 549 8.94 -7.45 -6.89
CA LEU A 549 10.36 -7.20 -7.16
C LEU A 549 10.56 -6.17 -8.27
N GLY A 550 9.72 -6.18 -9.30
CA GLY A 550 9.75 -5.15 -10.35
C GLY A 550 9.37 -3.76 -9.83
N TRP A 551 8.43 -3.67 -8.89
CA TRP A 551 8.13 -2.41 -8.19
C TRP A 551 9.28 -1.95 -7.31
N PHE A 552 9.95 -2.86 -6.61
CA PHE A 552 11.16 -2.53 -5.86
C PHE A 552 12.25 -1.96 -6.77
N MET A 553 12.50 -2.61 -7.92
CA MET A 553 13.45 -2.10 -8.91
C MET A 553 13.06 -0.72 -9.46
N GLN A 554 11.76 -0.48 -9.68
CA GLN A 554 11.26 0.85 -10.06
C GLN A 554 11.58 1.90 -8.99
N LEU A 555 11.24 1.64 -7.72
CA LEU A 555 11.51 2.55 -6.60
C LEU A 555 13.02 2.82 -6.46
N TYR A 556 13.85 1.78 -6.59
CA TYR A 556 15.30 1.90 -6.58
C TYR A 556 15.80 2.84 -7.69
N LEU A 557 15.35 2.63 -8.93
CA LEU A 557 15.73 3.49 -10.06
C LEU A 557 15.27 4.94 -9.87
N MET A 558 14.04 5.15 -9.39
CA MET A 558 13.54 6.50 -9.09
C MET A 558 14.37 7.18 -8.01
N SER A 559 14.75 6.46 -6.94
CA SER A 559 15.57 7.02 -5.86
C SER A 559 16.98 7.46 -6.31
N PHE A 560 17.44 6.95 -7.45
CA PHE A 560 18.74 7.27 -8.02
C PHE A 560 18.66 8.40 -9.06
N TYR A 561 17.65 8.39 -9.92
CA TYR A 561 17.58 9.28 -11.08
C TYR A 561 16.62 10.47 -10.89
N LEU A 562 15.60 10.35 -10.05
CA LEU A 562 14.54 11.35 -9.96
C LEU A 562 14.70 12.23 -8.70
N PRO A 563 14.84 13.56 -8.85
CA PRO A 563 14.78 14.48 -7.73
C PRO A 563 13.44 14.37 -7.00
N ASN A 564 13.45 14.42 -5.66
CA ASN A 564 12.26 14.25 -4.82
C ASN A 564 11.39 13.05 -5.21
N TYR A 565 12.02 11.91 -5.42
CA TYR A 565 11.31 10.69 -5.80
C TYR A 565 10.18 10.33 -4.80
N THR A 566 10.31 10.75 -3.54
CA THR A 566 9.28 10.58 -2.50
C THR A 566 7.99 11.35 -2.80
N GLN A 567 8.07 12.64 -3.15
CA GLN A 567 6.87 13.43 -3.51
C GLN A 567 6.27 12.92 -4.83
N GLN A 568 7.11 12.64 -5.82
CA GLN A 568 6.65 12.11 -7.10
C GLN A 568 5.99 10.74 -6.95
N GLN A 569 6.51 9.88 -6.05
CA GLN A 569 5.88 8.62 -5.68
C GLN A 569 4.53 8.86 -4.99
N GLY A 570 4.41 9.92 -4.19
CA GLY A 570 3.12 10.37 -3.63
C GLY A 570 2.09 10.65 -4.73
N TYR A 571 2.46 11.42 -5.77
CA TYR A 571 1.59 11.71 -6.92
C TYR A 571 1.20 10.44 -7.68
N PHE A 572 2.19 9.58 -7.95
CA PHE A 572 1.96 8.28 -8.57
C PHE A 572 0.95 7.45 -7.77
N SER A 573 1.15 7.34 -6.46
CA SER A 573 0.30 6.56 -5.57
C SER A 573 -1.11 7.12 -5.46
N LEU A 574 -1.30 8.46 -5.41
CA LEU A 574 -2.63 9.07 -5.40
C LEU A 574 -3.41 8.73 -6.68
N ALA A 575 -2.81 8.98 -7.85
CA ALA A 575 -3.44 8.70 -9.13
C ALA A 575 -3.66 7.19 -9.34
N TRP A 576 -2.72 6.35 -8.90
CA TRP A 576 -2.84 4.88 -8.99
C TRP A 576 -3.97 4.38 -8.11
N ASN A 577 -4.09 4.88 -6.87
CA ASN A 577 -5.18 4.52 -5.97
C ASN A 577 -6.55 4.92 -6.55
N PHE A 578 -6.65 6.09 -7.19
CA PHE A 578 -7.88 6.46 -7.90
C PHE A 578 -8.18 5.49 -9.06
N ALA A 579 -7.21 5.21 -9.93
CA ALA A 579 -7.38 4.31 -11.07
C ALA A 579 -7.64 2.85 -10.64
N SER A 580 -7.18 2.46 -9.43
CA SER A 580 -7.37 1.12 -8.87
C SER A 580 -8.83 0.77 -8.59
N ILE A 581 -9.76 1.72 -8.66
CA ILE A 581 -11.20 1.44 -8.65
C ILE A 581 -11.56 0.37 -9.71
N VAL A 582 -10.89 0.38 -10.86
CA VAL A 582 -11.08 -0.63 -11.93
C VAL A 582 -10.69 -2.04 -11.47
N MET A 583 -9.76 -2.17 -10.52
CA MET A 583 -9.35 -3.47 -9.96
C MET A 583 -10.46 -4.20 -9.21
N LEU A 584 -11.62 -3.58 -8.98
CA LEU A 584 -12.81 -4.30 -8.55
C LEU A 584 -13.14 -5.47 -9.50
N VAL A 585 -12.83 -5.34 -10.80
CA VAL A 585 -12.97 -6.43 -11.79
C VAL A 585 -11.93 -7.55 -11.58
N ALA A 586 -10.75 -7.26 -11.03
CA ALA A 586 -9.77 -8.31 -10.70
C ALA A 586 -10.33 -9.29 -9.65
N LEU A 587 -11.20 -8.83 -8.75
CA LEU A 587 -11.85 -9.65 -7.75
C LEU A 587 -12.90 -10.60 -8.38
N PHE A 588 -13.53 -10.17 -9.47
CA PHE A 588 -14.33 -11.08 -10.30
C PHE A 588 -13.46 -12.17 -10.92
N ALA A 589 -12.30 -11.81 -11.48
CA ALA A 589 -11.37 -12.77 -12.06
C ALA A 589 -10.90 -13.81 -11.03
N GLU A 590 -10.62 -13.39 -9.80
CA GLU A 590 -10.24 -14.28 -8.70
C GLU A 590 -11.34 -15.29 -8.34
N SER A 591 -12.61 -14.91 -8.45
CA SER A 591 -13.75 -15.80 -8.17
C SER A 591 -13.83 -17.03 -9.10
N PHE A 592 -13.11 -17.02 -10.22
CA PHE A 592 -13.03 -18.15 -11.14
C PHE A 592 -12.04 -19.23 -10.72
N LEU A 593 -11.09 -18.97 -9.81
CA LEU A 593 -10.17 -19.99 -9.33
C LEU A 593 -10.90 -21.27 -8.85
N PRO A 594 -11.87 -21.19 -7.91
CA PRO A 594 -12.60 -22.39 -7.49
C PRO A 594 -13.50 -22.97 -8.59
N ALA A 595 -14.07 -22.12 -9.47
CA ALA A 595 -14.94 -22.56 -10.56
C ALA A 595 -14.20 -23.42 -11.59
N ILE A 596 -13.03 -22.95 -12.02
CA ILE A 596 -12.16 -23.64 -12.97
C ILE A 596 -11.57 -24.90 -12.33
N SER A 597 -11.14 -24.83 -11.07
CA SER A 597 -10.66 -26.02 -10.34
C SER A 597 -11.74 -27.11 -10.28
N GLU A 598 -12.99 -26.74 -9.99
CA GLU A 598 -14.12 -27.67 -9.93
C GLU A 598 -14.42 -28.28 -11.32
N SER A 599 -14.55 -27.46 -12.38
CA SER A 599 -14.93 -27.95 -13.72
C SER A 599 -13.82 -28.71 -14.44
N TYR A 600 -12.57 -28.26 -14.34
CA TYR A 600 -11.41 -28.85 -15.01
C TYR A 600 -11.10 -30.25 -14.47
N HIS A 601 -11.01 -30.39 -13.15
CA HIS A 601 -10.71 -31.67 -12.50
C HIS A 601 -11.88 -32.66 -12.53
N ALA A 602 -13.12 -32.17 -12.61
CA ALA A 602 -14.29 -32.99 -12.90
C ALA A 602 -14.42 -33.41 -14.37
N LYS A 603 -13.47 -33.01 -15.23
CA LYS A 603 -13.43 -33.32 -16.67
C LYS A 603 -14.63 -32.77 -17.46
N LYS A 604 -15.22 -31.66 -17.01
CA LYS A 604 -16.35 -30.98 -17.66
C LYS A 604 -15.82 -29.94 -18.66
N LYS A 605 -15.70 -30.32 -19.93
CA LYS A 605 -15.02 -29.52 -20.97
C LYS A 605 -15.87 -28.35 -21.44
N ALA A 606 -17.16 -28.58 -21.73
CA ALA A 606 -18.06 -27.53 -22.20
C ALA A 606 -18.24 -26.44 -21.13
N LEU A 607 -18.36 -26.83 -19.87
CA LEU A 607 -18.45 -25.93 -18.72
C LEU A 607 -17.19 -25.08 -18.55
N THR A 608 -16.00 -25.68 -18.66
CA THR A 608 -14.73 -24.94 -18.56
C THR A 608 -14.57 -23.92 -19.70
N ARG A 609 -14.95 -24.30 -20.93
CA ARG A 609 -14.97 -23.39 -22.09
C ARG A 609 -15.96 -22.24 -21.89
N TYR A 610 -17.14 -22.56 -21.36
CA TYR A 610 -18.16 -21.56 -21.07
C TYR A 610 -17.69 -20.57 -20.00
N TYR A 611 -17.11 -21.05 -18.89
CA TYR A 611 -16.51 -20.17 -17.88
C TYR A 611 -15.44 -19.25 -18.46
N THR A 612 -14.63 -19.74 -19.41
CA THR A 612 -13.61 -18.92 -20.10
C THR A 612 -14.21 -17.79 -20.93
N ILE A 613 -15.26 -18.09 -21.71
CA ILE A 613 -15.93 -17.09 -22.56
C ILE A 613 -16.69 -16.09 -21.68
N SER A 614 -17.46 -16.58 -20.72
CA SER A 614 -18.27 -15.75 -19.83
C SER A 614 -17.41 -14.88 -18.93
N SER A 615 -16.27 -15.39 -18.43
CA SER A 615 -15.35 -14.58 -17.63
C SER A 615 -14.76 -13.42 -18.43
N LEU A 616 -14.34 -13.66 -19.68
CA LEU A 616 -13.83 -12.62 -20.58
C LEU A 616 -14.89 -11.58 -20.92
N LYS A 617 -16.10 -12.03 -21.29
CA LYS A 617 -17.24 -11.16 -21.60
C LYS A 617 -17.56 -10.23 -20.42
N TRP A 618 -17.79 -10.80 -19.26
CA TRP A 618 -18.21 -10.03 -18.08
C TRP A 618 -17.08 -9.15 -17.54
N SER A 619 -15.82 -9.59 -17.62
CA SER A 619 -14.71 -8.74 -17.21
C SER A 619 -14.57 -7.52 -18.12
N ALA A 620 -14.57 -7.71 -19.45
CA ALA A 620 -14.54 -6.59 -20.39
C ALA A 620 -15.74 -5.64 -20.20
N TYR A 621 -16.93 -6.20 -19.96
CA TYR A 621 -18.15 -5.44 -19.71
C TYR A 621 -18.01 -4.47 -18.53
N PHE A 622 -17.55 -4.94 -17.37
CA PHE A 622 -17.42 -4.10 -16.18
C PHE A 622 -16.16 -3.24 -16.18
N ASP A 623 -15.06 -3.73 -16.76
CA ASP A 623 -13.78 -3.04 -16.82
C ASP A 623 -13.88 -1.78 -17.68
N TRP A 624 -14.42 -1.91 -18.90
CA TRP A 624 -14.57 -0.77 -19.80
C TRP A 624 -15.67 0.19 -19.38
N PHE A 625 -16.69 -0.28 -18.65
CA PHE A 625 -17.62 0.60 -17.96
C PHE A 625 -16.88 1.50 -16.96
N LEU A 626 -16.10 0.92 -16.04
CA LEU A 626 -15.40 1.69 -15.02
C LEU A 626 -14.37 2.64 -15.65
N VAL A 627 -13.59 2.19 -16.64
CA VAL A 627 -12.63 3.04 -17.37
C VAL A 627 -13.33 4.22 -18.05
N ALA A 628 -14.41 3.98 -18.79
CA ALA A 628 -15.13 5.03 -19.52
C ALA A 628 -15.69 6.12 -18.61
N VAL A 629 -16.15 5.72 -17.42
CA VAL A 629 -16.68 6.62 -16.40
C VAL A 629 -15.59 7.37 -15.67
N LEU A 630 -14.47 6.71 -15.33
CA LEU A 630 -13.42 7.30 -14.52
C LEU A 630 -12.52 8.28 -15.28
N ILE A 631 -12.38 8.14 -16.61
CA ILE A 631 -11.62 9.11 -17.44
C ILE A 631 -12.13 10.55 -17.24
N PRO A 632 -13.42 10.87 -17.43
CA PRO A 632 -13.93 12.22 -17.27
C PRO A 632 -13.96 12.67 -15.79
N ILE A 633 -13.94 11.74 -14.84
CA ILE A 633 -13.97 12.08 -13.40
C ILE A 633 -12.58 12.36 -12.86
N GLY A 634 -11.58 11.57 -13.23
CA GLY A 634 -10.38 11.44 -12.43
C GLY A 634 -9.56 12.71 -12.28
N TRP A 635 -9.30 13.43 -13.37
CA TRP A 635 -8.55 14.69 -13.28
C TRP A 635 -9.35 15.76 -12.51
N ARG A 636 -10.67 15.84 -12.72
CA ARG A 636 -11.59 16.74 -11.99
C ARG A 636 -11.62 16.42 -10.50
N PHE A 637 -11.51 15.14 -10.17
CA PHE A 637 -11.47 14.66 -8.81
C PHE A 637 -10.18 15.11 -8.10
N ILE A 638 -9.02 14.99 -8.74
CA ILE A 638 -7.75 15.48 -8.19
C ILE A 638 -7.78 16.99 -8.04
N SER A 639 -8.07 17.74 -9.10
CA SER A 639 -8.03 19.21 -9.09
C SER A 639 -9.01 19.84 -8.09
N GLY A 640 -10.24 19.32 -8.01
CA GLY A 640 -11.25 19.88 -7.09
C GLY A 640 -11.18 19.30 -5.67
N GLY A 641 -10.41 18.23 -5.45
CA GLY A 641 -10.46 17.42 -4.24
C GLY A 641 -9.16 17.41 -3.42
N ALA A 642 -8.03 17.15 -4.06
CA ALA A 642 -6.78 16.85 -3.37
C ALA A 642 -5.99 18.10 -2.94
N GLY A 643 -6.31 19.28 -3.48
CA GLY A 643 -5.60 20.54 -3.21
C GLY A 643 -4.56 20.89 -4.30
N GLU A 644 -4.11 22.14 -4.30
CA GLU A 644 -3.22 22.69 -5.35
C GLU A 644 -1.89 21.93 -5.45
N GLN A 645 -1.35 21.50 -4.31
CA GLN A 645 -0.12 20.72 -4.22
C GLN A 645 -0.18 19.33 -4.88
N TRP A 646 -1.36 18.83 -5.22
CA TRP A 646 -1.55 17.48 -5.80
C TRP A 646 -1.93 17.51 -7.29
N ILE A 647 -2.00 18.70 -7.90
CA ILE A 647 -2.44 18.88 -9.30
C ILE A 647 -1.58 18.07 -10.27
N ASP A 648 -0.28 17.93 -9.99
CA ASP A 648 0.68 17.18 -10.82
C ASP A 648 0.39 15.68 -10.91
N ALA A 649 -0.50 15.14 -10.06
CA ALA A 649 -0.97 13.76 -10.18
C ALA A 649 -2.02 13.57 -11.28
N ALA A 650 -2.71 14.64 -11.72
CA ALA A 650 -3.82 14.56 -12.67
C ALA A 650 -3.45 13.96 -14.04
N PRO A 651 -2.31 14.32 -14.67
CA PRO A 651 -1.90 13.75 -15.96
C PRO A 651 -1.73 12.23 -15.95
N LEU A 652 -1.43 11.63 -14.79
CA LEU A 652 -1.16 10.18 -14.66
C LEU A 652 -2.41 9.32 -14.80
N ILE A 653 -3.58 9.86 -14.47
CA ILE A 653 -4.83 9.09 -14.41
C ILE A 653 -5.17 8.44 -15.75
N ILE A 654 -5.06 9.17 -16.86
CA ILE A 654 -5.43 8.64 -18.17
C ILE A 654 -4.56 7.44 -18.55
N TRP A 655 -3.27 7.48 -18.20
CA TRP A 655 -2.32 6.40 -18.47
C TRP A 655 -2.61 5.17 -17.61
N PHE A 656 -2.95 5.36 -16.33
CA PHE A 656 -3.33 4.25 -15.46
C PHE A 656 -4.65 3.61 -15.88
N LEU A 657 -5.66 4.40 -16.23
CA LEU A 657 -6.94 3.87 -16.70
C LEU A 657 -6.78 3.12 -18.03
N PHE A 658 -5.93 3.60 -18.94
CA PHE A 658 -5.60 2.86 -20.15
C PHE A 658 -4.89 1.53 -19.84
N PHE A 659 -3.99 1.51 -18.86
CA PHE A 659 -3.33 0.26 -18.42
C PHE A 659 -4.33 -0.74 -17.84
N HIS A 660 -5.26 -0.27 -17.02
CA HIS A 660 -6.30 -1.13 -16.46
C HIS A 660 -7.26 -1.66 -17.54
N SER A 661 -7.54 -0.91 -18.61
CA SER A 661 -8.45 -1.32 -19.70
C SER A 661 -8.07 -2.63 -20.42
N ILE A 662 -6.81 -3.06 -20.28
CA ILE A 662 -6.26 -4.31 -20.81
C ILE A 662 -5.85 -5.30 -19.70
N GLY A 663 -6.01 -4.91 -18.44
CA GLY A 663 -5.57 -5.65 -17.26
C GLY A 663 -6.37 -6.93 -17.02
N TYR A 664 -7.66 -6.94 -17.33
CA TYR A 664 -8.52 -8.10 -17.08
C TYR A 664 -8.08 -9.38 -17.80
N PHE A 665 -7.43 -9.25 -18.97
CA PHE A 665 -6.83 -10.39 -19.66
C PHE A 665 -5.77 -11.06 -18.80
N SER A 666 -4.94 -10.26 -18.13
CA SER A 666 -3.83 -10.67 -17.26
C SER A 666 -4.35 -11.39 -16.02
N TRP A 667 -5.27 -10.74 -15.30
CA TRP A 667 -5.80 -11.26 -14.05
C TRP A 667 -6.56 -12.58 -14.25
N LEU A 668 -7.41 -12.66 -15.28
CA LEU A 668 -8.15 -13.89 -15.58
C LEU A 668 -7.22 -15.05 -15.94
N GLY A 669 -6.23 -14.80 -16.81
CA GLY A 669 -5.36 -15.87 -17.26
C GLY A 669 -4.48 -16.44 -16.15
N ASP A 670 -4.03 -15.59 -15.21
CA ASP A 670 -3.29 -16.03 -14.03
C ASP A 670 -4.12 -17.03 -13.20
N TRP A 671 -5.41 -16.75 -12.97
CA TRP A 671 -6.31 -17.64 -12.23
C TRP A 671 -6.72 -18.90 -13.02
N MET A 672 -6.80 -18.83 -14.36
CA MET A 672 -7.03 -20.00 -15.20
C MET A 672 -5.86 -20.99 -15.13
N PHE A 673 -4.62 -20.50 -15.13
CA PHE A 673 -3.44 -21.35 -14.94
C PHE A 673 -3.40 -21.97 -13.53
N ALA A 674 -3.74 -21.20 -12.50
CA ALA A 674 -3.84 -21.72 -11.14
C ALA A 674 -4.89 -22.83 -11.02
N GLY A 675 -6.09 -22.63 -11.57
CA GLY A 675 -7.19 -23.59 -11.51
C GLY A 675 -7.01 -24.85 -12.37
N SER A 676 -6.00 -24.89 -13.27
CA SER A 676 -5.74 -26.00 -14.19
C SER A 676 -4.40 -26.72 -13.98
N ASP A 677 -3.85 -26.66 -12.76
CA ASP A 677 -2.55 -27.27 -12.40
C ASP A 677 -1.35 -26.77 -13.22
N ARG A 678 -1.41 -25.51 -13.67
CA ARG A 678 -0.37 -24.89 -14.50
C ARG A 678 0.27 -23.65 -13.85
N PRO A 679 0.60 -23.64 -12.54
CA PRO A 679 1.20 -22.45 -11.90
C PRO A 679 2.55 -22.06 -12.52
N ALA A 680 3.28 -23.01 -13.14
CA ALA A 680 4.53 -22.70 -13.84
C ALA A 680 4.31 -21.85 -15.12
N TRP A 681 3.18 -21.99 -15.80
CA TRP A 681 2.86 -21.16 -16.97
C TRP A 681 2.55 -19.73 -16.57
N ALA A 682 1.88 -19.53 -15.42
CA ALA A 682 1.72 -18.22 -14.82
C ALA A 682 3.08 -17.64 -14.40
N ALA A 683 3.95 -18.44 -13.76
CA ALA A 683 5.31 -18.00 -13.43
C ALA A 683 6.10 -17.49 -14.64
N ILE A 684 6.07 -18.22 -15.76
CA ILE A 684 6.74 -17.79 -17.00
C ILE A 684 6.12 -16.50 -17.55
N SER A 685 4.79 -16.35 -17.51
CA SER A 685 4.13 -15.14 -18.01
C SER A 685 4.54 -13.89 -17.21
N TRP A 686 4.69 -14.01 -15.89
CA TRP A 686 5.23 -12.94 -15.05
C TRP A 686 6.72 -12.71 -15.30
N VAL A 687 7.56 -13.74 -15.50
CA VAL A 687 8.97 -13.53 -15.88
C VAL A 687 9.08 -12.69 -17.15
N ILE A 688 8.29 -13.03 -18.17
CA ILE A 688 8.28 -12.29 -19.44
C ILE A 688 7.89 -10.83 -19.20
N GLU A 689 6.80 -10.59 -18.46
CA GLU A 689 6.35 -9.24 -18.12
C GLU A 689 7.45 -8.45 -17.41
N GLN A 690 8.03 -9.03 -16.35
CA GLN A 690 8.95 -8.33 -15.47
C GLN A 690 10.31 -8.05 -16.11
N VAL A 691 10.83 -8.97 -16.91
CA VAL A 691 12.08 -8.73 -17.65
C VAL A 691 11.92 -7.58 -18.64
N ILE A 692 10.82 -7.56 -19.39
CA ILE A 692 10.55 -6.48 -20.36
C ILE A 692 10.34 -5.16 -19.62
N ARG A 693 9.52 -5.17 -18.56
CA ARG A 693 9.20 -4.00 -17.76
C ARG A 693 10.46 -3.37 -17.15
N ILE A 694 11.25 -4.16 -16.42
CA ILE A 694 12.48 -3.67 -15.77
C ILE A 694 13.47 -3.16 -16.81
N SER A 695 13.67 -3.89 -17.92
CA SER A 695 14.59 -3.45 -19.00
C SER A 695 14.18 -2.09 -19.56
N LEU A 696 12.88 -1.85 -19.76
CA LEU A 696 12.37 -0.57 -20.24
C LEU A 696 12.44 0.53 -19.18
N LEU A 697 12.28 0.21 -17.90
CA LEU A 697 12.45 1.19 -16.81
C LEU A 697 13.89 1.74 -16.76
N PHE A 698 14.91 0.89 -16.98
CA PHE A 698 16.31 1.33 -17.09
C PHE A 698 16.54 2.31 -18.25
N VAL A 699 15.70 2.28 -19.29
CA VAL A 699 15.81 3.18 -20.44
C VAL A 699 14.99 4.45 -20.25
N PHE A 700 13.75 4.34 -19.73
CA PHE A 700 12.82 5.47 -19.69
C PHE A 700 12.94 6.35 -18.45
N ILE A 701 13.30 5.80 -17.28
CA ILE A 701 13.47 6.63 -16.06
C ILE A 701 14.59 7.68 -16.24
N PRO A 702 15.76 7.36 -16.81
CA PRO A 702 16.78 8.38 -17.07
C PRO A 702 16.34 9.48 -18.06
N LEU A 703 15.28 9.23 -18.84
CA LEU A 703 14.69 10.19 -19.79
C LEU A 703 13.54 11.00 -19.16
N TYR A 704 13.46 11.08 -17.83
CA TYR A 704 12.34 11.72 -17.12
C TYR A 704 12.02 13.14 -17.61
N GLY A 705 13.02 13.96 -17.94
CA GLY A 705 12.81 15.33 -18.44
C GLY A 705 12.06 15.39 -19.78
N PHE A 706 12.25 14.39 -20.67
CA PHE A 706 11.46 14.29 -21.90
C PHE A 706 9.99 13.97 -21.62
N PHE A 707 9.74 13.05 -20.69
CA PHE A 707 8.37 12.65 -20.33
C PHE A 707 7.63 13.77 -19.61
N ASP A 708 8.34 14.49 -18.74
CA ASP A 708 7.79 15.66 -18.07
C ASP A 708 7.39 16.76 -19.07
N ALA A 709 8.31 17.15 -19.96
CA ALA A 709 8.05 18.17 -20.97
C ALA A 709 6.94 17.78 -21.98
N THR A 710 6.80 16.50 -22.31
CA THR A 710 5.86 16.03 -23.35
C THR A 710 4.48 15.67 -22.78
N PHE A 711 4.43 15.12 -21.57
CA PHE A 711 3.21 14.54 -20.99
C PHE A 711 2.80 15.15 -19.66
N GLY A 712 3.56 16.14 -19.15
CA GLY A 712 3.25 16.89 -17.93
C GLY A 712 3.53 16.13 -16.63
N SER A 713 4.26 15.02 -16.68
CA SER A 713 4.77 14.36 -15.47
C SER A 713 5.93 13.40 -15.81
N PRO A 714 7.03 13.39 -15.04
CA PRO A 714 8.14 12.46 -15.25
C PRO A 714 7.73 11.00 -15.03
N MET A 715 6.69 10.78 -14.21
CA MET A 715 6.19 9.45 -13.85
C MET A 715 5.48 8.72 -15.00
N VAL A 716 5.13 9.42 -16.08
CA VAL A 716 4.58 8.79 -17.29
C VAL A 716 5.58 7.80 -17.93
N ALA A 717 6.88 8.03 -17.74
CA ALA A 717 7.96 7.12 -18.19
C ALA A 717 7.73 5.66 -17.76
N ILE A 718 7.23 5.47 -16.54
CA ILE A 718 6.95 4.16 -15.96
C ILE A 718 5.85 3.44 -16.75
N MET A 719 4.81 4.18 -17.15
CA MET A 719 3.68 3.59 -17.89
C MET A 719 4.09 3.11 -19.28
N PHE A 720 5.02 3.81 -19.93
CA PHE A 720 5.60 3.37 -21.20
C PHE A 720 6.41 2.08 -21.08
N ALA A 721 6.95 1.75 -19.90
CA ALA A 721 7.51 0.42 -19.63
C ALA A 721 6.43 -0.64 -19.37
N TYR A 722 5.32 -0.26 -18.72
CA TYR A 722 4.26 -1.17 -18.30
C TYR A 722 3.41 -1.68 -19.48
N PHE A 723 3.04 -0.81 -20.42
CA PHE A 723 2.19 -1.18 -21.55
C PHE A 723 2.73 -2.34 -22.41
N PRO A 724 3.94 -2.24 -22.99
CA PRO A 724 4.47 -3.32 -23.82
C PRO A 724 4.68 -4.61 -23.02
N ALA A 725 5.12 -4.51 -21.77
CA ALA A 725 5.29 -5.66 -20.88
C ALA A 725 3.97 -6.42 -20.67
N LEU A 726 2.90 -5.71 -20.33
CA LEU A 726 1.59 -6.32 -20.10
C LEU A 726 0.97 -6.89 -21.38
N ILE A 727 1.09 -6.18 -22.51
CA ILE A 727 0.59 -6.65 -23.81
C ILE A 727 1.28 -7.95 -24.22
N ILE A 728 2.61 -8.01 -24.10
CA ILE A 728 3.39 -9.20 -24.46
C ILE A 728 3.05 -10.36 -23.51
N LYS A 729 2.91 -10.11 -22.20
CA LYS A 729 2.41 -11.11 -21.24
C LYS A 729 1.06 -11.66 -21.68
N ASN A 730 0.10 -10.79 -21.98
CA ASN A 730 -1.25 -11.18 -22.35
C ASN A 730 -1.25 -12.06 -23.61
N ILE A 731 -0.48 -11.69 -24.64
CA ILE A 731 -0.34 -12.49 -25.86
C ILE A 731 0.20 -13.90 -25.54
N PHE A 732 1.31 -13.99 -24.79
CA PHE A 732 1.90 -15.26 -24.39
C PHE A 732 0.91 -16.13 -23.58
N MET A 733 0.25 -15.51 -22.61
CA MET A 733 -0.65 -16.20 -21.70
C MET A 733 -1.86 -16.78 -22.42
N TRP A 734 -2.55 -15.98 -23.23
CA TRP A 734 -3.74 -16.44 -23.96
C TRP A 734 -3.41 -17.42 -25.08
N TRP A 735 -2.20 -17.35 -25.63
CA TRP A 735 -1.66 -18.41 -26.48
C TRP A 735 -1.48 -19.73 -25.70
N GLY A 736 -0.92 -19.67 -24.49
CA GLY A 736 -0.73 -20.83 -23.61
C GLY A 736 -2.04 -21.46 -23.12
N ILE A 737 -3.01 -20.65 -22.70
CA ILE A 737 -4.34 -21.11 -22.24
C ILE A 737 -5.06 -21.84 -23.37
N ARG A 738 -5.13 -21.24 -24.57
CA ARG A 738 -5.88 -21.81 -25.71
C ARG A 738 -5.27 -23.08 -26.30
N ARG A 739 -4.05 -23.46 -25.90
CA ARG A 739 -3.46 -24.76 -26.27
C ARG A 739 -4.13 -25.94 -25.56
N ASP A 740 -4.73 -25.71 -24.41
CA ASP A 740 -5.53 -26.73 -23.74
C ASP A 740 -6.89 -26.91 -24.43
N ASP A 741 -7.28 -28.15 -24.70
CA ASP A 741 -8.60 -28.47 -25.22
C ASP A 741 -9.75 -28.04 -24.31
N TYR A 742 -9.52 -27.93 -22.99
CA TYR A 742 -10.51 -27.49 -22.01
C TYR A 742 -10.80 -25.98 -22.08
N PHE A 743 -9.90 -25.18 -22.66
CA PHE A 743 -10.04 -23.72 -22.75
C PHE A 743 -10.30 -23.22 -24.18
N LYS A 744 -10.43 -24.12 -25.16
CA LYS A 744 -10.69 -23.75 -26.56
C LYS A 744 -12.08 -23.15 -26.75
N PHE A 745 -12.13 -21.88 -27.15
CA PHE A 745 -13.35 -21.19 -27.58
C PHE A 745 -13.23 -20.63 -28.99
N LYS A 746 -14.39 -20.37 -29.62
CA LYS A 746 -14.49 -19.73 -30.94
C LYS A 746 -14.58 -18.23 -30.74
N TRP A 747 -13.76 -17.46 -31.45
CA TRP A 747 -13.78 -16.00 -31.36
C TRP A 747 -15.16 -15.40 -31.67
N LYS A 748 -15.94 -16.02 -32.56
CA LYS A 748 -17.32 -15.59 -32.85
C LYS A 748 -18.23 -15.51 -31.61
N ASP A 749 -17.99 -16.35 -30.60
CA ASP A 749 -18.80 -16.40 -29.37
C ASP A 749 -18.44 -15.24 -28.41
N LEU A 750 -17.31 -14.56 -28.64
CA LEU A 750 -16.79 -13.49 -27.76
C LEU A 750 -16.76 -12.11 -28.45
N LEU A 751 -16.44 -12.05 -29.74
CA LEU A 751 -16.13 -10.79 -30.45
C LEU A 751 -17.23 -9.72 -30.29
N TRP A 752 -18.51 -10.10 -30.45
CA TRP A 752 -19.59 -9.12 -30.37
C TRP A 752 -20.03 -8.86 -28.93
N GLN A 753 -20.59 -9.88 -28.26
CA GLN A 753 -21.12 -9.73 -26.91
C GLN A 753 -20.06 -9.37 -25.87
N GLY A 754 -18.82 -9.83 -26.06
CA GLY A 754 -17.72 -9.61 -25.13
C GLY A 754 -16.89 -8.35 -25.39
N PHE A 755 -16.70 -7.96 -26.65
CA PHE A 755 -15.87 -6.79 -26.99
C PHE A 755 -16.63 -5.69 -27.72
N ALA A 756 -17.17 -5.93 -28.91
CA ALA A 756 -17.73 -4.84 -29.71
C ALA A 756 -18.87 -4.08 -28.99
N ALA A 757 -19.87 -4.78 -28.45
CA ALA A 757 -21.01 -4.14 -27.80
C ALA A 757 -20.62 -3.38 -26.51
N PRO A 758 -19.84 -3.96 -25.57
CA PRO A 758 -19.34 -3.20 -24.42
C PRO A 758 -18.46 -2.00 -24.79
N LEU A 759 -17.60 -2.11 -25.80
CA LEU A 759 -16.74 -1.00 -26.23
C LEU A 759 -17.55 0.18 -26.78
N PHE A 760 -18.53 -0.10 -27.65
CA PHE A 760 -19.41 0.96 -28.16
C PHE A 760 -20.20 1.62 -27.04
N ALA A 761 -20.68 0.85 -26.06
CA ALA A 761 -21.34 1.40 -24.89
C ALA A 761 -20.40 2.27 -24.05
N ALA A 762 -19.15 1.85 -23.86
CA ALA A 762 -18.13 2.60 -23.14
C ALA A 762 -17.86 3.96 -23.80
N VAL A 763 -17.68 4.00 -25.13
CA VAL A 763 -17.48 5.25 -25.89
C VAL A 763 -18.66 6.20 -25.75
N VAL A 764 -19.90 5.68 -25.84
CA VAL A 764 -21.12 6.50 -25.67
C VAL A 764 -21.20 7.08 -24.25
N ILE A 765 -20.93 6.28 -23.23
CA ILE A 765 -20.97 6.72 -21.83
C ILE A 765 -19.88 7.73 -21.53
N TRP A 766 -18.66 7.51 -22.03
CA TRP A 766 -17.56 8.46 -21.91
C TRP A 766 -17.94 9.83 -22.49
N GLY A 767 -18.45 9.88 -23.72
CA GLY A 767 -18.85 11.13 -24.36
C GLY A 767 -20.01 11.83 -23.64
N LEU A 768 -20.99 11.06 -23.17
CA LEU A 768 -22.12 11.58 -22.40
C LEU A 768 -21.68 12.20 -21.07
N PHE A 769 -20.75 11.56 -20.36
CA PHE A 769 -20.25 12.04 -19.07
C PHE A 769 -19.22 13.15 -19.19
N GLU A 770 -18.36 13.17 -20.20
CA GLU A 770 -17.50 14.32 -20.44
C GLU A 770 -18.34 15.59 -20.71
N GLY A 771 -19.41 15.47 -21.51
CA GLY A 771 -20.36 16.55 -21.75
C GLY A 771 -21.17 16.94 -20.50
N LEU A 772 -21.66 15.96 -19.72
CA LEU A 772 -22.43 16.25 -18.51
C LEU A 772 -21.56 16.88 -17.41
N PHE A 773 -20.39 16.31 -17.13
CA PHE A 773 -19.54 16.71 -16.02
C PHE A 773 -18.86 18.06 -16.26
N SER A 774 -18.61 18.44 -17.51
CA SER A 774 -18.18 19.81 -17.84
C SER A 774 -19.24 20.87 -17.51
N LEU A 775 -20.53 20.51 -17.39
CA LEU A 775 -21.60 21.43 -17.03
C LEU A 775 -21.88 21.52 -15.53
N ILE A 776 -21.62 20.45 -14.77
CA ILE A 776 -22.01 20.34 -13.35
C ILE A 776 -20.83 20.36 -12.37
N TRP A 777 -19.59 20.31 -12.86
CA TRP A 777 -18.39 20.38 -12.02
C TRP A 777 -17.93 21.83 -11.84
N PHE A 778 -17.69 22.23 -10.60
CA PHE A 778 -17.38 23.62 -10.22
C PHE A 778 -15.99 23.76 -9.59
N ASN A 779 -15.07 22.82 -9.85
CA ASN A 779 -13.75 22.77 -9.23
C ASN A 779 -13.75 22.72 -7.69
N GLU A 780 -14.80 22.11 -7.13
CA GLU A 780 -14.99 21.96 -5.69
C GLU A 780 -15.16 20.50 -5.29
N ILE A 781 -14.76 20.16 -4.05
CA ILE A 781 -14.84 18.81 -3.47
C ILE A 781 -16.23 18.20 -3.66
N ILE A 782 -17.29 18.96 -3.33
CA ILE A 782 -18.67 18.46 -3.40
C ILE A 782 -19.03 18.11 -4.83
N SER A 783 -18.70 18.98 -5.79
CA SER A 783 -18.96 18.73 -7.20
C SER A 783 -18.17 17.51 -7.71
N SER A 784 -16.92 17.32 -7.28
CA SER A 784 -16.08 16.15 -7.58
C SER A 784 -16.65 14.84 -7.02
N VAL A 785 -17.19 14.87 -5.80
CA VAL A 785 -17.86 13.72 -5.17
C VAL A 785 -19.18 13.39 -5.87
N VAL A 786 -19.95 14.40 -6.27
CA VAL A 786 -21.22 14.22 -6.99
C VAL A 786 -20.99 13.57 -8.35
N ILE A 787 -20.03 14.06 -9.15
CA ILE A 787 -19.73 13.44 -10.45
C ILE A 787 -19.23 12.00 -10.29
N LEU A 788 -18.49 11.69 -9.22
CA LEU A 788 -18.07 10.31 -8.92
C LEU A 788 -19.26 9.39 -8.65
N LEU A 789 -20.19 9.84 -7.81
CA LEU A 789 -21.41 9.08 -7.47
C LEU A 789 -22.31 8.89 -8.70
N VAL A 790 -22.59 9.97 -9.43
CA VAL A 790 -23.45 9.94 -10.62
C VAL A 790 -22.83 9.08 -11.71
N GLY A 791 -21.52 9.24 -11.96
CA GLY A 791 -20.82 8.47 -12.98
C GLY A 791 -20.79 6.97 -12.66
N THR A 792 -20.44 6.60 -11.42
CA THR A 792 -20.28 5.19 -11.07
C THR A 792 -21.62 4.47 -10.82
N LEU A 793 -22.48 4.97 -9.93
CA LEU A 793 -23.75 4.31 -9.62
C LEU A 793 -24.81 4.58 -10.70
N GLY A 794 -24.99 5.84 -11.08
CA GLY A 794 -25.96 6.21 -12.12
C GLY A 794 -25.53 5.69 -13.49
N GLY A 795 -24.27 5.87 -13.84
CA GLY A 795 -23.72 5.43 -15.12
C GLY A 795 -23.74 3.93 -15.35
N LEU A 796 -23.68 3.10 -14.30
CA LEU A 796 -23.78 1.65 -14.45
C LEU A 796 -25.12 1.25 -15.10
N TYR A 797 -26.23 1.89 -14.72
CA TYR A 797 -27.54 1.61 -15.30
C TYR A 797 -27.64 2.13 -16.74
N VAL A 798 -27.13 3.32 -17.01
CA VAL A 798 -27.10 3.88 -18.38
C VAL A 798 -26.23 3.01 -19.29
N PHE A 799 -25.05 2.62 -18.84
CA PHE A 799 -24.16 1.70 -19.54
C PHE A 799 -24.86 0.37 -19.80
N ALA A 800 -25.56 -0.19 -18.81
CA ALA A 800 -26.26 -1.44 -18.96
C ALA A 800 -27.37 -1.41 -20.01
N PHE A 801 -28.10 -0.29 -20.09
CA PHE A 801 -29.07 -0.05 -21.16
C PHE A 801 -28.39 -0.02 -22.53
N VAL A 802 -27.36 0.82 -22.68
CA VAL A 802 -26.68 1.07 -23.96
C VAL A 802 -25.96 -0.19 -24.45
N ALA A 803 -25.26 -0.91 -23.58
CA ALA A 803 -24.62 -2.18 -23.93
C ALA A 803 -25.64 -3.23 -24.38
N SER A 804 -26.78 -3.32 -23.70
CA SER A 804 -27.86 -4.23 -24.10
C SER A 804 -28.50 -3.81 -25.42
N PHE A 805 -28.65 -2.51 -25.66
CA PHE A 805 -29.10 -1.97 -26.94
C PHE A 805 -28.14 -2.33 -28.10
N PHE A 806 -26.83 -2.39 -27.87
CA PHE A 806 -25.85 -2.86 -28.85
C PHE A 806 -25.74 -4.40 -28.95
N GLY A 807 -26.60 -5.15 -28.25
CA GLY A 807 -26.62 -6.62 -28.32
C GLY A 807 -25.54 -7.30 -27.49
N ALA A 808 -25.18 -6.74 -26.33
CA ALA A 808 -24.27 -7.39 -25.37
C ALA A 808 -24.87 -8.65 -24.72
N PHE A 809 -26.17 -8.90 -24.89
CA PHE A 809 -26.87 -10.02 -24.27
C PHE A 809 -27.69 -10.83 -25.27
N ASP A 810 -27.82 -12.12 -24.97
CA ASP A 810 -28.81 -13.05 -25.50
C ASP A 810 -29.76 -13.50 -24.37
N ASP A 811 -30.79 -14.27 -24.69
CA ASP A 811 -31.77 -14.73 -23.69
C ASP A 811 -31.13 -15.55 -22.55
N ASN A 812 -30.11 -16.35 -22.88
CA ASN A 812 -29.41 -17.19 -21.91
C ASN A 812 -28.63 -16.34 -20.90
N THR A 813 -27.83 -15.39 -21.39
CA THR A 813 -27.02 -14.51 -20.54
C THR A 813 -27.85 -13.45 -19.80
N LEU A 814 -29.02 -13.06 -20.33
CA LEU A 814 -30.00 -12.27 -19.57
C LEU A 814 -30.62 -13.08 -18.42
N GLU A 815 -30.92 -14.35 -18.65
CA GLU A 815 -31.46 -15.22 -17.60
C GLU A 815 -30.43 -15.46 -16.49
N GLU A 816 -29.15 -15.65 -16.84
CA GLU A 816 -28.07 -15.71 -15.85
C GLU A 816 -27.94 -14.42 -15.03
N LEU A 817 -28.00 -13.25 -15.69
CA LEU A 817 -28.01 -11.96 -15.00
C LEU A 817 -29.23 -11.84 -14.06
N ARG A 818 -30.40 -12.34 -14.49
CA ARG A 818 -31.60 -12.40 -13.64
C ARG A 818 -31.34 -13.23 -12.39
N GLN A 819 -30.81 -14.45 -12.54
CA GLN A 819 -30.51 -15.33 -11.40
C GLN A 819 -29.48 -14.69 -10.45
N ALA A 820 -28.39 -14.15 -11.00
CA ALA A 820 -27.36 -13.45 -10.24
C ALA A 820 -27.93 -12.25 -9.45
N SER A 821 -28.81 -11.45 -10.07
CA SER A 821 -29.44 -10.30 -9.41
C SER A 821 -30.33 -10.70 -8.22
N LEU A 822 -30.93 -11.89 -8.26
CA LEU A 822 -31.73 -12.43 -7.16
C LEU A 822 -30.85 -12.98 -6.02
N MET A 823 -29.65 -13.45 -6.34
CA MET A 823 -28.69 -13.96 -5.36
C MET A 823 -28.02 -12.87 -4.54
N ALA A 824 -28.00 -11.62 -5.02
CA ALA A 824 -27.48 -10.45 -4.31
C ALA A 824 -28.37 -10.01 -3.12
N LYS A 825 -28.60 -10.90 -2.15
CA LYS A 825 -29.43 -10.66 -0.96
C LYS A 825 -28.93 -9.42 -0.21
N GLY A 826 -29.85 -8.54 0.20
CA GLY A 826 -29.52 -7.24 0.82
C GLY A 826 -29.25 -6.10 -0.17
N LEU A 827 -28.82 -6.41 -1.40
CA LEU A 827 -28.52 -5.43 -2.46
C LEU A 827 -29.40 -5.60 -3.71
N GLN A 828 -30.47 -6.40 -3.59
CA GLN A 828 -31.41 -6.65 -4.68
C GLN A 828 -32.03 -5.35 -5.21
N PHE A 829 -32.16 -4.32 -4.37
CA PHE A 829 -32.69 -3.02 -4.78
C PHE A 829 -31.76 -2.30 -5.78
N MET A 830 -30.47 -2.64 -5.82
CA MET A 830 -29.50 -2.12 -6.81
C MET A 830 -29.31 -3.10 -7.96
N ALA A 831 -29.26 -4.40 -7.66
CA ALA A 831 -29.00 -5.46 -8.64
C ALA A 831 -30.20 -5.77 -9.56
N LYS A 832 -31.43 -5.73 -9.05
CA LYS A 832 -32.63 -5.97 -9.89
C LYS A 832 -32.82 -4.87 -10.94
N PRO A 833 -32.67 -3.57 -10.63
CA PRO A 833 -32.71 -2.52 -11.65
C PRO A 833 -31.69 -2.73 -12.77
N LEU A 834 -30.49 -3.23 -12.47
CA LEU A 834 -29.49 -3.55 -13.49
C LEU A 834 -30.05 -4.54 -14.51
N PHE A 835 -30.61 -5.65 -14.04
CA PHE A 835 -31.29 -6.63 -14.90
C PHE A 835 -32.47 -6.02 -15.68
N ILE A 836 -33.32 -5.23 -15.02
CA ILE A 836 -34.51 -4.64 -15.65
C ILE A 836 -34.10 -3.72 -16.80
N VAL A 837 -33.10 -2.88 -16.58
CA VAL A 837 -32.61 -1.92 -17.57
C VAL A 837 -31.88 -2.65 -18.71
N SER A 838 -31.11 -3.69 -18.41
CA SER A 838 -30.52 -4.56 -19.44
C SER A 838 -31.58 -5.24 -20.30
N LYS A 839 -32.62 -5.82 -19.67
CA LYS A 839 -33.76 -6.43 -20.38
C LYS A 839 -34.48 -5.42 -21.25
N TRP A 840 -34.62 -4.18 -20.79
CA TRP A 840 -35.27 -3.13 -21.56
C TRP A 840 -34.45 -2.73 -22.79
N GLY A 841 -33.14 -2.54 -22.64
CA GLY A 841 -32.24 -2.28 -23.77
C GLY A 841 -32.24 -3.43 -24.78
N ALA A 842 -32.21 -4.68 -24.30
CA ALA A 842 -32.31 -5.88 -25.14
C ALA A 842 -33.64 -5.98 -25.89
N LYS A 843 -34.77 -5.64 -25.25
CA LYS A 843 -36.10 -5.66 -25.88
C LYS A 843 -36.20 -4.69 -27.07
N ILE A 844 -35.53 -3.54 -26.99
CA ILE A 844 -35.53 -2.51 -28.04
C ILE A 844 -34.45 -2.79 -29.09
N SER A 845 -33.40 -3.53 -28.72
CA SER A 845 -32.25 -3.77 -29.57
C SER A 845 -32.61 -4.53 -30.85
N PRO A 846 -32.23 -4.03 -32.04
CA PRO A 846 -32.31 -4.81 -33.26
C PRO A 846 -31.26 -5.95 -33.31
N LEU A 847 -30.29 -5.94 -32.40
CA LEU A 847 -29.16 -6.87 -32.33
C LEU A 847 -29.34 -7.97 -31.27
N HIS A 848 -30.42 -7.94 -30.49
CA HIS A 848 -30.74 -8.97 -29.49
C HIS A 848 -30.80 -10.36 -30.13
N ASN A 849 -30.22 -11.36 -29.45
CA ASN A 849 -30.12 -12.76 -29.92
C ASN A 849 -29.41 -13.00 -31.27
N ARG A 850 -28.77 -12.00 -31.90
CA ARG A 850 -28.03 -12.21 -33.17
C ARG A 850 -26.69 -12.91 -33.00
N PHE A 851 -26.11 -12.85 -31.80
CA PHE A 851 -24.75 -13.33 -31.53
C PHE A 851 -24.70 -14.28 -30.33
N PRO A 852 -25.46 -15.38 -30.28
CA PRO A 852 -25.57 -16.23 -29.09
C PRO A 852 -24.27 -16.99 -28.78
N ILE A 853 -24.01 -17.25 -27.48
CA ILE A 853 -22.87 -18.08 -27.05
C ILE A 853 -23.16 -19.56 -27.33
N SER A 854 -22.45 -20.15 -28.30
CA SER A 854 -22.81 -21.47 -28.82
C SER A 854 -22.62 -22.67 -27.88
N VAL A 855 -21.85 -22.52 -26.78
CA VAL A 855 -21.50 -23.62 -25.85
C VAL A 855 -22.46 -23.70 -24.64
N PHE A 856 -23.43 -22.78 -24.53
CA PHE A 856 -24.25 -22.61 -23.32
C PHE A 856 -25.04 -23.87 -22.91
N GLU A 857 -25.71 -24.54 -23.85
CA GLU A 857 -26.56 -25.70 -23.55
C GLU A 857 -25.75 -26.90 -23.05
N GLU A 858 -24.63 -27.20 -23.73
CA GLU A 858 -23.71 -28.26 -23.33
C GLU A 858 -23.10 -27.97 -21.96
N ALA A 859 -22.71 -26.73 -21.70
CA ALA A 859 -22.16 -26.29 -20.42
C ALA A 859 -23.19 -26.40 -19.28
N SER A 860 -24.45 -26.05 -19.55
CA SER A 860 -25.54 -26.16 -18.58
C SER A 860 -25.83 -27.62 -18.21
N ALA A 861 -25.77 -28.53 -19.18
CA ALA A 861 -25.90 -29.97 -18.94
C ALA A 861 -24.75 -30.51 -18.06
N GLU A 862 -23.50 -30.14 -18.38
CA GLU A 862 -22.34 -30.52 -17.56
C GLU A 862 -22.39 -29.95 -16.14
N ALA A 863 -22.87 -28.71 -15.98
CA ALA A 863 -23.04 -28.08 -14.67
C ALA A 863 -24.10 -28.77 -13.82
N LYS A 864 -25.23 -29.16 -14.41
CA LYS A 864 -26.26 -29.95 -13.74
C LYS A 864 -25.71 -31.30 -13.27
N GLN A 865 -24.99 -32.00 -14.15
CA GLN A 865 -24.35 -33.27 -13.80
C GLN A 865 -23.37 -33.11 -12.65
N LEU A 866 -22.55 -32.04 -12.66
CA LEU A 866 -21.59 -31.77 -11.58
C LEU A 866 -22.28 -31.44 -10.25
N THR A 867 -23.42 -30.75 -10.31
CA THR A 867 -24.25 -30.46 -9.13
C THR A 867 -24.79 -31.74 -8.51
N GLU A 868 -25.20 -32.72 -9.33
CA GLU A 868 -25.68 -34.03 -8.87
C GLU A 868 -24.54 -34.90 -8.30
N GLU A 869 -23.33 -34.82 -8.89
CA GLU A 869 -22.13 -35.54 -8.43
C GLU A 869 -21.53 -34.99 -7.12
N LYS A 870 -21.85 -33.74 -6.77
CA LYS A 870 -21.26 -33.06 -5.61
C LYS A 870 -21.65 -33.77 -4.33
N ALA A 871 -20.70 -34.46 -3.71
CA ALA A 871 -20.87 -34.98 -2.36
C ALA A 871 -21.15 -33.79 -1.43
N LYS A 872 -22.23 -33.86 -0.67
CA LYS A 872 -22.63 -32.78 0.26
C LYS A 872 -21.46 -32.45 1.15
N LEU A 873 -21.16 -31.15 1.28
CA LEU A 873 -20.02 -30.67 2.05
C LEU A 873 -20.05 -31.24 3.47
N VAL A 874 -18.91 -31.78 3.85
CA VAL A 874 -18.65 -32.37 5.15
C VAL A 874 -17.42 -31.64 5.69
N ILE A 875 -17.60 -30.53 6.42
CA ILE A 875 -16.51 -29.73 7.04
C ILE A 875 -16.68 -29.78 8.53
#